data_AF-A0A372LHT1-F1
#
_entry.id   AF-A0A372LHT1-F1
#
_cell.length_a   1.000
_cell.length_b   1.000
_cell.length_c   1.000
_cell.angle_alpha   90.00
_cell.angle_beta   90.00
_cell.angle_gamma   90.00
#
_symmetry.space_group_name_H-M   'P 1'
#
loop_
_entity.id
_entity.type
_entity.pdbx_description
1 polymer ?
#
loop_
_entity_poly.entity_id
_entity_poly.type
_entity_poly.pdbx_seq_one_letter_code
_entity_poly.pdbx_strand_id
1 'polypeptide(L)'
;MKKISKSEWKFISLIMLTLAVLTSPFWLWRLTPEQKLNVLIVDKTVPDTSYREHKGFTWLLNNGRYVKPDGTAFSESRDYVGYQPAGKQEKEMPDSLKEYELIYLTDQYGVYEDDFSTNDSENRSRKVFGGLTADEVTKLKNGLQSSGHKTMIAEFNAFASPTGSTAREQMSNLLNVDWTGWTGRYFEHLENNEVPDWLKKNYLKSNGKKWGFSGPGLVFIHQDGFVAVVSKKEITDEGLLFSLTDSGEDLLKTKLQSKYKYWFDIISPRNPDEIKAEYRLPIGKHAAARLKSLGIPQTFPAIIHHRNAKYTTYYLAGDFADEKEVPEIYQTKGLNEWKRYIGAKNSFYWTAYMPMMNAILERGLHKTEAQEKIEIKKVNGLAINSNTGNKYLQILKNGKWQNVLVKGVNMGIAKPNSFPGETAIKKDEYFRWFKQIGDMNANAIRVYTLHPPGFYEALYEYNQTAKKPLYVFHGIWINEEELVSEQNVFSEKQTKEFHNDIKQIVDAVHGNAIISPRAGHAAGAYNKDISKYVLGYILGIEWDPEVVQQSNHKNSDVKTFDGKYFKTENATPFENWLAGMMDFTARYEAGQYKWQHSMSFTNWVTTDLLNHPAEPSKKEDMVSINPNHIKKKDTFQAGMFASYHIYPYYPDFLNYEKKYVNYVDHQGKKNNYEGYLHDMIQVHEMPVLVAEFGVPASRGLTHQNPFGLDQGFHSEKEQGDINNRLFQSIVHEGYAGGLVFTWQDEWFKRTWNTMDFDNPDRRPFWSNVQTNEQHFGLLAFEPGNRGHAMNTDGNVADWKMNNIPPFYESADSDSLLKNMYVTSDEAYVHIRLDHRKPVDWNENKTLVLFDTISGQGQKKINLKGIPLITSNNGIDFVLTLNGPKQSKLLVDSYYDSFYYQYAESVNMIPKAPYASKKNNGRFHPIRLALNKAMTIPSTNENIPFQEYETGALKYGNGNPDSKDYDSLTDISISKNKQTVEIRIPWALLNIKDPSLKEAMGDLWKDGLGSTTKIAGIKIAAVAADDEGLPAILPENKKGQFTISEFKRYTWNEWEQARYFERLKDSYYIMKDAYKNASVKEE
;
A
#
# COMPACT_ATOMS: atom_id res chain seq x y z
N MET A 1 -77.71 -37.24 27.74
CA MET A 1 -76.29 -37.09 27.36
C MET A 1 -75.60 -38.44 27.58
N LYS A 2 -75.09 -39.10 26.52
CA LYS A 2 -74.37 -40.38 26.66
C LYS A 2 -73.13 -40.18 27.56
N LYS A 3 -72.95 -41.03 28.58
CA LYS A 3 -71.76 -41.05 29.43
C LYS A 3 -70.58 -41.55 28.61
N ILE A 4 -69.57 -40.68 28.44
CA ILE A 4 -68.30 -40.99 27.78
C ILE A 4 -67.60 -42.13 28.54
N SER A 5 -67.35 -43.25 27.86
CA SER A 5 -66.66 -44.44 28.34
C SER A 5 -65.18 -44.16 28.66
N LYS A 6 -64.54 -45.02 29.47
CA LYS A 6 -63.10 -44.93 29.78
C LYS A 6 -62.22 -44.96 28.51
N SER A 7 -62.62 -45.68 27.46
CA SER A 7 -61.93 -45.70 26.17
C SER A 7 -62.07 -44.38 25.40
N GLU A 8 -63.25 -43.77 25.42
CA GLU A 8 -63.46 -42.45 24.81
C GLU A 8 -62.70 -41.35 25.55
N TRP A 9 -62.60 -41.42 26.90
CA TRP A 9 -61.75 -40.52 27.67
C TRP A 9 -60.25 -40.67 27.34
N LYS A 10 -59.75 -41.91 27.21
CA LYS A 10 -58.37 -42.15 26.76
C LYS A 10 -58.12 -41.60 25.36
N PHE A 11 -59.09 -41.75 24.46
CA PHE A 11 -59.00 -41.24 23.09
C PHE A 11 -59.03 -39.70 23.05
N ILE A 12 -59.89 -39.06 23.84
CA ILE A 12 -59.95 -37.60 23.98
C ILE A 12 -58.67 -37.07 24.62
N SER A 13 -58.14 -37.71 25.68
CA SER A 13 -56.88 -37.33 26.30
C SER A 13 -55.69 -37.49 25.33
N LEU A 14 -55.69 -38.54 24.52
CA LEU A 14 -54.69 -38.70 23.46
C LEU A 14 -54.79 -37.57 22.43
N ILE A 15 -56.00 -37.23 21.96
CA ILE A 15 -56.22 -36.11 21.03
C ILE A 15 -55.76 -34.78 21.65
N MET A 16 -56.09 -34.51 22.91
CA MET A 16 -55.69 -33.29 23.61
C MET A 16 -54.18 -33.21 23.82
N LEU A 17 -53.54 -34.33 24.16
CA LEU A 17 -52.08 -34.40 24.29
C LEU A 17 -51.40 -34.21 22.93
N THR A 18 -51.91 -34.85 21.87
CA THR A 18 -51.42 -34.67 20.51
C THR A 18 -51.60 -33.22 20.05
N LEU A 19 -52.75 -32.59 20.29
CA LEU A 19 -52.97 -31.17 20.00
C LEU A 19 -52.05 -30.26 20.82
N ALA A 20 -51.83 -30.56 22.09
CA ALA A 20 -50.91 -29.78 22.94
C ALA A 20 -49.47 -29.87 22.42
N VAL A 21 -49.01 -31.06 22.00
CA VAL A 21 -47.68 -31.25 21.41
C VAL A 21 -47.58 -30.55 20.05
N LEU A 22 -48.56 -30.73 19.17
CA LEU A 22 -48.58 -30.11 17.84
C LEU A 22 -48.64 -28.57 17.89
N THR A 23 -49.35 -28.00 18.87
CA THR A 23 -49.44 -26.54 19.04
C THR A 23 -48.37 -25.96 19.98
N SER A 24 -47.62 -26.79 20.70
CA SER A 24 -46.60 -26.30 21.65
C SER A 24 -45.56 -25.38 21.01
N PRO A 25 -45.08 -25.56 19.77
CA PRO A 25 -44.14 -24.62 19.15
C PRO A 25 -44.68 -23.19 19.08
N PHE A 26 -45.98 -23.03 18.84
CA PHE A 26 -46.66 -21.73 18.78
C PHE A 26 -46.79 -21.10 20.18
N TRP A 27 -47.24 -21.88 21.17
CA TRP A 27 -47.34 -21.40 22.55
C TRP A 27 -45.96 -21.05 23.12
N LEU A 28 -44.94 -21.85 22.86
CA LEU A 28 -43.56 -21.60 23.28
C LEU A 28 -42.97 -20.35 22.61
N TRP A 29 -43.31 -20.08 21.36
CA TRP A 29 -42.93 -18.83 20.71
C TRP A 29 -43.59 -17.64 21.42
N ARG A 30 -44.89 -17.71 21.70
CA ARG A 30 -45.64 -16.65 22.38
C ARG A 30 -45.16 -16.38 23.82
N LEU A 31 -44.61 -17.40 24.50
CA LEU A 31 -43.99 -17.28 25.81
C LEU A 31 -42.55 -16.75 25.76
N THR A 32 -41.94 -16.66 24.57
CA THR A 32 -40.61 -16.04 24.42
C THR A 32 -40.72 -14.54 24.68
N PRO A 33 -39.84 -13.95 25.52
CA PRO A 33 -39.85 -12.51 25.75
C PRO A 33 -39.63 -11.71 24.46
N GLU A 34 -40.34 -10.60 24.32
CA GLU A 34 -40.06 -9.62 23.26
C GLU A 34 -38.72 -8.92 23.51
N GLN A 35 -37.93 -8.77 22.45
CA GLN A 35 -36.69 -8.00 22.47
C GLN A 35 -36.87 -6.76 21.59
N LYS A 36 -36.80 -5.57 22.18
CA LYS A 36 -36.82 -4.33 21.40
C LYS A 36 -35.48 -4.15 20.72
N LEU A 37 -35.49 -3.93 19.41
CA LEU A 37 -34.29 -3.64 18.63
C LEU A 37 -34.67 -2.68 17.52
N ASN A 38 -34.06 -1.49 17.48
CA ASN A 38 -34.30 -0.57 16.37
C ASN A 38 -33.38 -0.88 15.18
N VAL A 39 -33.97 -1.32 14.06
CA VAL A 39 -33.22 -1.81 12.89
C VAL A 39 -33.52 -0.93 11.67
N LEU A 40 -32.46 -0.49 10.99
CA LEU A 40 -32.55 0.10 9.66
C LEU A 40 -32.21 -0.96 8.62
N ILE A 41 -33.18 -1.34 7.78
CA ILE A 41 -32.96 -2.23 6.63
C ILE A 41 -32.79 -1.36 5.38
N VAL A 42 -31.66 -1.50 4.70
CA VAL A 42 -31.33 -0.81 3.44
C VAL A 42 -31.26 -1.85 2.33
N ASP A 43 -32.13 -1.73 1.33
CA ASP A 43 -32.22 -2.63 0.19
C ASP A 43 -32.55 -1.84 -1.07
N LYS A 44 -31.63 -1.83 -2.04
CA LYS A 44 -31.81 -1.10 -3.30
C LYS A 44 -32.28 -1.98 -4.45
N THR A 45 -32.31 -3.31 -4.27
CA THR A 45 -32.67 -4.28 -5.30
C THR A 45 -33.99 -4.97 -4.95
N VAL A 46 -35.10 -4.24 -5.09
CA VAL A 46 -36.45 -4.77 -4.86
C VAL A 46 -37.28 -4.69 -6.15
N PRO A 47 -37.01 -5.56 -7.15
CA PRO A 47 -37.63 -5.45 -8.48
C PRO A 47 -39.15 -5.72 -8.44
N ASP A 48 -39.62 -6.53 -7.50
CA ASP A 48 -41.01 -6.94 -7.37
C ASP A 48 -41.48 -7.04 -5.91
N THR A 49 -42.76 -7.40 -5.73
CA THR A 49 -43.42 -7.54 -4.42
C THR A 49 -43.08 -8.84 -3.68
N SER A 50 -42.09 -9.62 -4.12
CA SER A 50 -41.61 -10.79 -3.37
C SER A 50 -40.72 -10.40 -2.19
N TYR A 51 -40.07 -9.22 -2.26
CA TYR A 51 -39.14 -8.70 -1.26
C TYR A 51 -37.99 -9.67 -0.94
N ARG A 52 -37.60 -10.49 -1.92
CA ARG A 52 -36.74 -11.66 -1.77
C ARG A 52 -35.46 -11.38 -0.96
N GLU A 53 -34.76 -10.29 -1.27
CA GLU A 53 -33.42 -9.98 -0.74
C GLU A 53 -33.38 -9.64 0.77
N HIS A 54 -34.49 -9.17 1.37
CA HIS A 54 -34.56 -8.89 2.81
C HIS A 54 -35.66 -9.66 3.56
N LYS A 55 -36.57 -10.35 2.85
CA LYS A 55 -37.65 -11.14 3.47
C LYS A 55 -37.13 -12.22 4.42
N GLY A 56 -35.99 -12.83 4.08
CA GLY A 56 -35.32 -13.79 4.96
C GLY A 56 -34.90 -13.16 6.29
N PHE A 57 -34.42 -11.93 6.28
CA PHE A 57 -33.99 -11.23 7.49
C PHE A 57 -35.18 -10.75 8.34
N THR A 58 -36.24 -10.23 7.74
CA THR A 58 -37.46 -9.84 8.48
C THR A 58 -38.14 -11.05 9.12
N TRP A 59 -38.17 -12.19 8.43
CA TRP A 59 -38.65 -13.46 8.99
C TRP A 59 -37.85 -13.87 10.23
N LEU A 60 -36.52 -13.77 10.15
CA LEU A 60 -35.61 -14.11 11.24
C LEU A 60 -35.87 -13.23 12.48
N LEU A 61 -35.95 -11.91 12.30
CA LEU A 61 -36.27 -10.97 13.40
C LEU A 61 -37.59 -11.34 14.09
N ASN A 62 -38.63 -11.57 13.29
CA ASN A 62 -39.95 -11.91 13.80
C ASN A 62 -39.98 -13.30 14.48
N ASN A 63 -39.28 -14.30 13.94
CA ASN A 63 -39.15 -15.63 14.55
C ASN A 63 -38.41 -15.57 15.89
N GLY A 64 -37.34 -14.77 15.98
CA GLY A 64 -36.59 -14.50 17.21
C GLY A 64 -37.31 -13.62 18.24
N ARG A 65 -38.51 -13.13 17.90
CA ARG A 65 -39.31 -12.20 18.72
C ARG A 65 -38.67 -10.84 18.96
N TYR A 66 -37.89 -10.36 17.99
CA TYR A 66 -37.45 -8.97 17.91
C TYR A 66 -38.59 -8.09 17.42
N VAL A 67 -38.82 -6.97 18.10
CA VAL A 67 -39.87 -5.99 17.78
C VAL A 67 -39.31 -4.58 17.70
N LYS A 68 -40.01 -3.72 16.97
CA LYS A 68 -39.67 -2.30 16.86
C LYS A 68 -39.82 -1.60 18.23
N PRO A 69 -39.25 -0.39 18.41
CA PRO A 69 -39.38 0.34 19.68
C PRO A 69 -40.83 0.55 20.17
N ASP A 70 -41.78 0.64 19.23
CA ASP A 70 -43.23 0.76 19.46
C ASP A 70 -43.93 -0.56 19.82
N GLY A 71 -43.21 -1.69 19.81
CA GLY A 71 -43.73 -3.03 20.11
C GLY A 71 -44.35 -3.77 18.93
N THR A 72 -44.34 -3.20 17.73
CA THR A 72 -44.88 -3.86 16.54
C THR A 72 -43.83 -4.74 15.84
N ALA A 73 -44.32 -5.77 15.12
CA ALA A 73 -43.47 -6.67 14.33
C ALA A 73 -42.91 -5.99 13.08
N PHE A 74 -41.82 -6.54 12.54
CA PHE A 74 -41.20 -6.06 11.30
C PHE A 74 -42.01 -6.51 10.06
N SER A 75 -42.09 -5.63 9.07
CA SER A 75 -42.86 -5.79 7.83
C SER A 75 -41.93 -5.60 6.63
N GLU A 76 -41.74 -6.65 5.82
CA GLU A 76 -40.91 -6.61 4.61
C GLU A 76 -41.34 -5.51 3.63
N SER A 77 -42.63 -5.26 3.47
CA SER A 77 -43.12 -4.23 2.55
C SER A 77 -42.99 -2.78 3.04
N ARG A 78 -42.69 -2.53 4.33
CA ARG A 78 -42.76 -1.17 4.94
C ARG A 78 -41.48 -0.74 5.66
N ASP A 79 -40.80 -1.68 6.30
CA ASP A 79 -39.72 -1.43 7.26
C ASP A 79 -38.33 -1.52 6.62
N TYR A 80 -38.18 -1.00 5.38
CA TYR A 80 -36.89 -0.82 4.69
C TYR A 80 -36.81 0.54 3.99
N VAL A 81 -35.61 0.92 3.56
CA VAL A 81 -35.31 2.08 2.69
C VAL A 81 -34.64 1.61 1.41
N GLY A 82 -34.84 2.35 0.31
CA GLY A 82 -34.43 1.99 -1.05
C GLY A 82 -35.62 1.88 -2.02
N TYR A 83 -35.51 1.07 -3.08
CA TYR A 83 -36.49 1.06 -4.17
C TYR A 83 -37.83 0.43 -3.76
N GLN A 84 -38.95 1.11 -4.00
CA GLN A 84 -40.29 0.67 -3.65
C GLN A 84 -41.06 0.18 -4.89
N PRO A 85 -41.29 -1.13 -5.09
CA PRO A 85 -41.88 -1.65 -6.32
C PRO A 85 -43.33 -1.21 -6.53
N ALA A 86 -44.12 -1.08 -5.44
CA ALA A 86 -45.52 -0.67 -5.50
C ALA A 86 -45.71 0.80 -5.92
N GLY A 87 -44.73 1.66 -5.65
CA GLY A 87 -44.77 3.10 -5.96
C GLY A 87 -43.81 3.55 -7.06
N LYS A 88 -42.93 2.64 -7.53
CA LYS A 88 -41.82 2.94 -8.47
C LYS A 88 -40.97 4.14 -8.05
N GLN A 89 -40.75 4.30 -6.74
CA GLN A 89 -40.02 5.43 -6.16
C GLN A 89 -39.00 4.95 -5.13
N GLU A 90 -38.01 5.78 -4.84
CA GLU A 90 -37.02 5.52 -3.79
C GLU A 90 -37.51 6.09 -2.45
N LYS A 91 -37.34 5.32 -1.38
CA LYS A 91 -37.42 5.81 -0.01
C LYS A 91 -35.99 6.09 0.47
N GLU A 92 -35.63 7.35 0.61
CA GLU A 92 -34.27 7.77 0.96
C GLU A 92 -33.82 7.30 2.36
N MET A 93 -32.51 7.13 2.51
CA MET A 93 -31.89 6.87 3.82
C MET A 93 -32.02 8.10 4.73
N PRO A 94 -32.49 7.94 5.99
CA PRO A 94 -32.63 9.05 6.93
C PRO A 94 -31.33 9.83 7.12
N ASP A 95 -31.43 11.15 7.32
CA ASP A 95 -30.24 12.00 7.52
C ASP A 95 -29.48 11.69 8.80
N SER A 96 -30.20 11.25 9.85
CA SER A 96 -29.62 10.85 11.12
C SER A 96 -29.92 9.39 11.40
N LEU A 97 -28.86 8.60 11.57
CA LEU A 97 -28.97 7.20 11.93
C LEU A 97 -28.78 6.94 13.44
N LYS A 98 -28.87 8.00 14.27
CA LYS A 98 -28.59 7.95 15.72
C LYS A 98 -29.55 7.07 16.51
N GLU A 99 -30.77 6.86 16.05
CA GLU A 99 -31.78 6.05 16.75
C GLU A 99 -31.66 4.55 16.48
N TYR A 100 -31.01 4.12 15.38
CA TYR A 100 -30.89 2.72 15.01
C TYR A 100 -29.75 2.03 15.75
N GLU A 101 -30.01 0.87 16.31
CA GLU A 101 -29.06 0.04 17.05
C GLU A 101 -28.32 -0.93 16.11
N LEU A 102 -29.05 -1.39 15.08
CA LEU A 102 -28.57 -2.26 14.02
C LEU A 102 -28.88 -1.65 12.65
N ILE A 103 -27.89 -1.62 11.77
CA ILE A 103 -28.06 -1.27 10.36
C ILE A 103 -27.78 -2.53 9.53
N TYR A 104 -28.72 -2.94 8.68
CA TYR A 104 -28.61 -4.11 7.82
C TYR A 104 -28.67 -3.66 6.36
N LEU A 105 -27.57 -3.85 5.63
CA LEU A 105 -27.47 -3.57 4.21
C LEU A 105 -27.53 -4.90 3.45
N THR A 106 -28.58 -5.08 2.66
CA THR A 106 -28.69 -6.18 1.71
C THR A 106 -28.82 -5.62 0.30
N ASP A 107 -28.39 -6.39 -0.68
CA ASP A 107 -28.31 -6.10 -2.10
C ASP A 107 -28.40 -4.61 -2.52
N GLN A 108 -27.23 -4.03 -2.84
CA GLN A 108 -27.11 -2.64 -3.28
C GLN A 108 -27.01 -2.50 -4.81
N TYR A 109 -27.20 -3.57 -5.59
CA TYR A 109 -27.03 -3.55 -7.05
C TYR A 109 -28.00 -2.59 -7.74
N GLY A 110 -29.26 -2.60 -7.36
CA GLY A 110 -30.31 -1.77 -7.94
C GLY A 110 -31.18 -2.46 -8.98
N VAL A 111 -32.05 -1.67 -9.62
CA VAL A 111 -33.08 -2.15 -10.56
C VAL A 111 -32.85 -1.52 -11.94
N TYR A 112 -33.04 -2.32 -13.00
CA TYR A 112 -32.82 -1.99 -14.41
C TYR A 112 -34.15 -1.99 -15.20
N GLU A 113 -34.20 -1.31 -16.36
CA GLU A 113 -35.45 -1.21 -17.15
C GLU A 113 -36.02 -2.58 -17.56
N ASP A 114 -35.17 -3.59 -17.79
CA ASP A 114 -35.61 -4.94 -18.16
C ASP A 114 -36.22 -5.72 -16.99
N ASP A 115 -35.92 -5.36 -15.73
CA ASP A 115 -36.49 -6.01 -14.54
C ASP A 115 -38.02 -5.80 -14.43
N PHE A 116 -38.57 -4.88 -15.23
CA PHE A 116 -40.00 -4.59 -15.32
C PHE A 116 -40.68 -5.17 -16.57
N SER A 117 -39.96 -5.92 -17.41
CA SER A 117 -40.47 -6.44 -18.68
C SER A 117 -40.25 -7.96 -18.81
N THR A 118 -41.21 -8.67 -19.41
CA THR A 118 -41.10 -10.12 -19.68
C THR A 118 -40.34 -10.44 -20.98
N ASN A 119 -39.62 -9.47 -21.56
CA ASN A 119 -38.87 -9.66 -22.80
C ASN A 119 -37.37 -9.76 -22.51
N ASP A 120 -36.79 -10.92 -22.84
CA ASP A 120 -35.34 -11.14 -22.88
C ASP A 120 -34.69 -10.17 -23.88
N SER A 121 -34.16 -9.05 -23.39
CA SER A 121 -33.49 -8.03 -24.19
C SER A 121 -31.96 -8.26 -24.19
N GLU A 122 -31.35 -8.18 -25.39
CA GLU A 122 -30.00 -8.68 -25.70
C GLU A 122 -28.82 -7.79 -25.24
N ASN A 123 -29.05 -6.73 -24.45
CA ASN A 123 -28.03 -5.81 -23.91
C ASN A 123 -28.40 -5.39 -22.47
N ARG A 124 -27.40 -5.01 -21.63
CA ARG A 124 -27.69 -4.41 -20.30
C ARG A 124 -28.63 -3.21 -20.48
N SER A 125 -29.88 -3.32 -20.04
CA SER A 125 -30.86 -2.22 -20.03
C SER A 125 -30.34 -1.01 -19.28
N ARG A 126 -30.99 0.15 -19.50
CA ARG A 126 -30.64 1.36 -18.78
C ARG A 126 -30.90 1.13 -17.28
N LYS A 127 -29.92 1.48 -16.46
CA LYS A 127 -30.05 1.45 -15.01
C LYS A 127 -31.14 2.45 -14.59
N VAL A 128 -32.14 1.99 -13.84
CA VAL A 128 -33.18 2.87 -13.26
C VAL A 128 -32.67 3.43 -11.93
N PHE A 129 -32.09 2.58 -11.07
CA PHE A 129 -31.63 2.95 -9.73
C PHE A 129 -30.58 1.95 -9.18
N GLY A 130 -29.74 2.29 -8.19
CA GLY A 130 -28.79 1.34 -7.56
C GLY A 130 -27.45 1.92 -7.07
N GLY A 131 -26.70 1.15 -6.29
CA GLY A 131 -25.35 1.47 -5.80
C GLY A 131 -25.33 2.39 -4.59
N LEU A 132 -24.35 2.23 -3.71
CA LEU A 132 -24.11 3.16 -2.61
C LEU A 132 -23.46 4.44 -3.13
N THR A 133 -23.92 5.59 -2.62
CA THR A 133 -23.32 6.90 -2.84
C THR A 133 -22.34 7.24 -1.71
N ALA A 134 -21.40 8.15 -1.96
CA ALA A 134 -20.43 8.58 -0.94
C ALA A 134 -21.13 9.27 0.26
N ASP A 135 -22.23 9.98 0.00
CA ASP A 135 -23.02 10.65 1.04
C ASP A 135 -23.72 9.62 1.94
N GLU A 136 -24.27 8.54 1.37
CA GLU A 136 -24.84 7.44 2.17
C GLU A 136 -23.79 6.74 3.02
N VAL A 137 -22.61 6.45 2.48
CA VAL A 137 -21.52 5.85 3.28
C VAL A 137 -21.08 6.78 4.41
N THR A 138 -21.09 8.10 4.16
CA THR A 138 -20.83 9.10 5.20
C THR A 138 -21.93 9.10 6.27
N LYS A 139 -23.22 8.99 5.90
CA LYS A 139 -24.34 8.83 6.84
C LYS A 139 -24.18 7.55 7.69
N LEU A 140 -23.81 6.42 7.07
CA LEU A 140 -23.54 5.16 7.76
C LEU A 140 -22.40 5.29 8.79
N LYS A 141 -21.27 5.88 8.37
CA LYS A 141 -20.12 6.13 9.24
C LYS A 141 -20.48 7.01 10.44
N ASN A 142 -21.15 8.14 10.21
CA ASN A 142 -21.60 9.04 11.28
C ASN A 142 -22.61 8.36 12.21
N GLY A 143 -23.51 7.56 11.64
CA GLY A 143 -24.44 6.71 12.35
C GLY A 143 -23.74 5.78 13.31
N LEU A 144 -22.77 5.00 12.82
CA LEU A 144 -22.01 4.02 13.61
C LEU A 144 -21.13 4.66 14.69
N GLN A 145 -20.54 5.82 14.40
CA GLN A 145 -19.68 6.55 15.34
C GLN A 145 -20.47 7.29 16.44
N SER A 146 -21.80 7.35 16.34
CA SER A 146 -22.65 7.91 17.39
C SER A 146 -22.68 7.04 18.66
N SER A 147 -23.22 7.57 19.75
CA SER A 147 -23.31 6.87 21.03
C SER A 147 -24.12 5.57 20.94
N GLY A 148 -23.80 4.58 21.78
CA GLY A 148 -24.55 3.33 21.88
C GLY A 148 -23.91 2.11 21.22
N HIS A 149 -22.63 2.19 20.81
CA HIS A 149 -21.84 1.05 20.32
C HIS A 149 -22.55 0.25 19.22
N LYS A 150 -22.83 0.85 18.07
CA LYS A 150 -23.77 0.26 17.08
C LYS A 150 -23.18 -0.87 16.26
N THR A 151 -24.08 -1.64 15.63
CA THR A 151 -23.72 -2.74 14.73
C THR A 151 -24.19 -2.45 13.31
N MET A 152 -23.34 -2.73 12.33
CA MET A 152 -23.75 -2.82 10.93
C MET A 152 -23.50 -4.23 10.39
N ILE A 153 -24.43 -4.76 9.62
CA ILE A 153 -24.26 -6.01 8.87
C ILE A 153 -24.47 -5.65 7.40
N ALA A 154 -23.50 -5.96 6.55
CA ALA A 154 -23.57 -5.72 5.12
C ALA A 154 -23.36 -7.04 4.37
N GLU A 155 -24.18 -7.30 3.37
CA GLU A 155 -24.07 -8.49 2.51
C GLU A 155 -23.43 -8.16 1.16
N PHE A 156 -23.35 -9.18 0.31
CA PHE A 156 -22.94 -9.11 -1.09
C PHE A 156 -23.57 -7.91 -1.83
N ASN A 157 -22.88 -7.42 -2.87
CA ASN A 157 -23.17 -6.20 -3.64
C ASN A 157 -22.92 -4.85 -2.93
N ALA A 158 -22.20 -4.80 -1.81
CA ALA A 158 -21.78 -3.53 -1.20
C ALA A 158 -20.71 -2.76 -2.02
N PHE A 159 -19.92 -3.46 -2.85
CA PHE A 159 -18.75 -2.88 -3.55
C PHE A 159 -18.90 -2.77 -5.06
N ALA A 160 -19.50 -3.79 -5.68
CA ALA A 160 -19.54 -3.93 -7.13
C ALA A 160 -20.29 -2.76 -7.80
N SER A 161 -20.06 -2.61 -9.12
CA SER A 161 -20.87 -1.67 -9.92
C SER A 161 -22.36 -2.00 -9.69
N PRO A 162 -23.20 -0.99 -9.36
CA PRO A 162 -23.00 0.41 -9.72
C PRO A 162 -22.55 1.35 -8.58
N THR A 163 -22.02 0.83 -7.48
CA THR A 163 -21.35 1.64 -6.44
C THR A 163 -20.10 2.32 -7.01
N GLY A 164 -20.00 3.64 -6.87
CA GLY A 164 -18.85 4.43 -7.35
C GLY A 164 -17.56 4.15 -6.57
N SER A 165 -16.40 4.44 -7.18
CA SER A 165 -15.09 4.16 -6.57
C SER A 165 -14.89 4.82 -5.20
N THR A 166 -15.32 6.08 -5.02
CA THR A 166 -15.26 6.79 -3.73
C THR A 166 -16.07 6.09 -2.65
N ALA A 167 -17.35 5.76 -2.93
CA ALA A 167 -18.21 5.08 -1.98
C ALA A 167 -17.69 3.68 -1.64
N ARG A 168 -17.15 2.96 -2.63
CA ARG A 168 -16.52 1.66 -2.45
C ARG A 168 -15.31 1.74 -1.51
N GLU A 169 -14.43 2.72 -1.69
CA GLU A 169 -13.26 2.89 -0.82
C GLU A 169 -13.67 3.23 0.61
N GLN A 170 -14.64 4.13 0.79
CA GLN A 170 -15.19 4.46 2.11
C GLN A 170 -15.84 3.25 2.79
N MET A 171 -16.59 2.43 2.03
CA MET A 171 -17.20 1.21 2.56
C MET A 171 -16.15 0.17 2.92
N SER A 172 -15.08 0.05 2.11
CA SER A 172 -13.94 -0.82 2.38
C SER A 172 -13.24 -0.43 3.70
N ASN A 173 -13.11 0.88 3.96
CA ASN A 173 -12.60 1.40 5.23
C ASN A 173 -13.51 1.08 6.41
N LEU A 174 -14.84 1.19 6.24
CA LEU A 174 -15.84 0.95 7.27
C LEU A 174 -15.96 -0.54 7.65
N LEU A 175 -15.84 -1.42 6.66
CA LEU A 175 -15.92 -2.87 6.81
C LEU A 175 -14.57 -3.55 7.09
N ASN A 176 -13.46 -2.81 6.99
CA ASN A 176 -12.09 -3.31 7.10
C ASN A 176 -11.72 -4.44 6.11
N VAL A 177 -12.16 -4.30 4.86
CA VAL A 177 -11.98 -5.33 3.83
C VAL A 177 -11.78 -4.66 2.48
N ASP A 178 -10.97 -5.27 1.62
CA ASP A 178 -10.80 -4.82 0.24
C ASP A 178 -11.44 -5.83 -0.73
N TRP A 179 -12.28 -5.33 -1.63
CA TRP A 179 -12.79 -6.14 -2.74
C TRP A 179 -11.71 -6.30 -3.82
N THR A 180 -11.51 -7.54 -4.28
CA THR A 180 -10.48 -7.84 -5.29
C THR A 180 -10.89 -7.45 -6.71
N GLY A 181 -12.13 -6.99 -6.90
CA GLY A 181 -12.73 -6.79 -8.22
C GLY A 181 -13.35 -8.07 -8.79
N TRP A 182 -13.20 -9.21 -8.13
CA TRP A 182 -13.78 -10.48 -8.56
C TRP A 182 -15.04 -10.84 -7.80
N THR A 183 -16.04 -11.26 -8.58
CA THR A 183 -17.26 -11.91 -8.11
C THR A 183 -17.34 -13.30 -8.72
N GLY A 184 -17.88 -14.27 -7.99
CA GLY A 184 -18.04 -15.63 -8.51
C GLY A 184 -19.40 -16.23 -8.22
N ARG A 185 -19.74 -17.29 -8.96
CA ARG A 185 -20.92 -18.13 -8.73
C ARG A 185 -20.68 -19.56 -9.19
N TYR A 186 -21.27 -20.50 -8.47
CA TYR A 186 -21.37 -21.89 -8.91
C TYR A 186 -22.65 -22.08 -9.73
N PHE A 187 -22.53 -22.76 -10.87
CA PHE A 187 -23.63 -23.14 -11.73
C PHE A 187 -23.72 -24.65 -11.78
N GLU A 188 -24.93 -25.21 -11.63
CA GLU A 188 -25.17 -26.65 -11.80
C GLU A 188 -25.08 -27.05 -13.28
N HIS A 189 -25.49 -26.14 -14.17
CA HIS A 189 -25.53 -26.34 -15.62
C HIS A 189 -25.00 -25.10 -16.35
N LEU A 190 -23.73 -25.13 -16.78
CA LEU A 190 -23.11 -24.02 -17.54
C LEU A 190 -23.71 -23.82 -18.95
N GLU A 191 -24.47 -24.78 -19.44
CA GLU A 191 -25.14 -24.78 -20.74
C GLU A 191 -26.50 -24.09 -20.74
N ASN A 192 -27.15 -23.96 -19.58
CA ASN A 192 -28.52 -23.45 -19.48
C ASN A 192 -28.59 -21.92 -19.45
N ASN A 193 -29.81 -21.39 -19.54
CA ASN A 193 -30.10 -19.95 -19.53
C ASN A 193 -29.82 -19.27 -18.17
N GLU A 194 -29.52 -20.05 -17.11
CA GLU A 194 -29.04 -19.49 -15.85
C GLU A 194 -27.70 -18.76 -16.02
N VAL A 195 -26.87 -19.16 -17.00
CA VAL A 195 -25.68 -18.41 -17.38
C VAL A 195 -26.11 -17.29 -18.33
N PRO A 196 -26.03 -16.01 -17.92
CA PRO A 196 -26.55 -14.91 -18.73
C PRO A 196 -25.77 -14.74 -20.03
N ASP A 197 -26.42 -14.29 -21.10
CA ASP A 197 -25.77 -14.13 -22.40
C ASP A 197 -24.70 -13.05 -22.42
N TRP A 198 -24.83 -12.00 -21.60
CA TRP A 198 -23.79 -11.00 -21.42
C TRP A 198 -22.48 -11.61 -20.89
N LEU A 199 -22.57 -12.64 -20.06
CA LEU A 199 -21.42 -13.36 -19.52
C LEU A 199 -20.72 -14.15 -20.64
N LYS A 200 -21.50 -14.88 -21.46
CA LYS A 200 -20.98 -15.63 -22.61
C LYS A 200 -20.28 -14.70 -23.62
N LYS A 201 -20.84 -13.50 -23.87
CA LYS A 201 -20.23 -12.44 -24.70
C LYS A 201 -18.91 -11.95 -24.09
N ASN A 202 -18.87 -11.69 -22.79
CA ASN A 202 -17.66 -11.28 -22.08
C ASN A 202 -16.57 -12.35 -22.13
N TYR A 203 -16.92 -13.63 -21.99
CA TYR A 203 -15.98 -14.73 -22.14
C TYR A 203 -15.39 -14.79 -23.56
N LEU A 204 -16.21 -14.64 -24.60
CA LEU A 204 -15.74 -14.58 -25.98
C LEU A 204 -14.75 -13.43 -26.21
N LYS A 205 -15.07 -12.24 -25.68
CA LYS A 205 -14.22 -11.05 -25.79
C LYS A 205 -12.89 -11.20 -25.04
N SER A 206 -12.92 -11.74 -23.83
CA SER A 206 -11.74 -11.85 -22.96
C SER A 206 -10.84 -13.04 -23.26
N ASN A 207 -11.39 -14.16 -23.75
CA ASN A 207 -10.65 -15.40 -23.98
C ASN A 207 -10.51 -15.78 -25.45
N GLY A 208 -11.16 -15.05 -26.37
CA GLY A 208 -11.15 -15.33 -27.81
C GLY A 208 -11.85 -16.64 -28.21
N LYS A 209 -12.64 -17.24 -27.30
CA LYS A 209 -13.27 -18.55 -27.48
C LYS A 209 -14.78 -18.47 -27.26
N LYS A 210 -15.55 -19.18 -28.08
CA LYS A 210 -17.00 -19.33 -27.86
C LYS A 210 -17.25 -20.09 -26.55
N TRP A 211 -18.36 -19.77 -25.88
CA TRP A 211 -18.81 -20.51 -24.71
C TRP A 211 -19.13 -21.95 -25.11
N GLY A 212 -18.39 -22.90 -24.57
CA GLY A 212 -18.49 -24.33 -24.90
C GLY A 212 -18.44 -25.22 -23.68
N PHE A 213 -18.82 -24.69 -22.51
CA PHE A 213 -18.83 -25.42 -21.25
C PHE A 213 -20.19 -26.08 -21.01
N SER A 214 -20.18 -27.22 -20.32
CA SER A 214 -21.39 -27.95 -19.92
C SER A 214 -21.21 -28.64 -18.57
N GLY A 215 -22.32 -28.92 -17.90
CA GLY A 215 -22.36 -29.46 -16.55
C GLY A 215 -21.97 -28.44 -15.48
N PRO A 216 -21.65 -28.91 -14.26
CA PRO A 216 -21.35 -28.02 -13.14
C PRO A 216 -20.03 -27.29 -13.32
N GLY A 217 -19.97 -26.06 -12.82
CA GLY A 217 -18.79 -25.21 -12.93
C GLY A 217 -18.83 -23.97 -12.05
N LEU A 218 -17.66 -23.36 -11.87
CA LEU A 218 -17.50 -22.06 -11.23
C LEU A 218 -17.14 -21.04 -12.28
N VAL A 219 -17.80 -19.89 -12.21
CA VAL A 219 -17.53 -18.75 -13.08
C VAL A 219 -17.12 -17.58 -12.21
N PHE A 220 -16.00 -16.97 -12.55
CA PHE A 220 -15.47 -15.78 -11.92
C PHE A 220 -15.48 -14.63 -12.93
N ILE A 221 -15.92 -13.47 -12.48
CA ILE A 221 -16.13 -12.28 -13.29
C ILE A 221 -15.35 -11.15 -12.63
N HIS A 222 -14.37 -10.62 -13.35
CA HIS A 222 -13.68 -9.41 -12.92
C HIS A 222 -14.53 -8.18 -13.28
N GLN A 223 -14.41 -7.10 -12.50
CA GLN A 223 -15.11 -5.83 -12.74
C GLN A 223 -14.91 -5.27 -14.15
N ASP A 224 -13.78 -5.58 -14.79
CA ASP A 224 -13.43 -5.15 -16.16
C ASP A 224 -13.97 -6.08 -17.25
N GLY A 225 -14.71 -7.13 -16.86
CA GLY A 225 -15.38 -8.07 -17.77
C GLY A 225 -14.54 -9.29 -18.17
N PHE A 226 -13.34 -9.47 -17.61
CA PHE A 226 -12.60 -10.73 -17.79
C PHE A 226 -13.34 -11.88 -17.09
N VAL A 227 -13.44 -13.02 -17.77
CA VAL A 227 -14.16 -14.20 -17.25
C VAL A 227 -13.21 -15.39 -17.13
N ALA A 228 -13.09 -15.93 -15.92
CA ALA A 228 -12.40 -17.19 -15.67
C ALA A 228 -13.42 -18.29 -15.35
N VAL A 229 -13.27 -19.45 -16.00
CA VAL A 229 -14.16 -20.61 -15.79
C VAL A 229 -13.37 -21.77 -15.23
N VAL A 230 -13.96 -22.47 -14.25
CA VAL A 230 -13.54 -23.79 -13.79
C VAL A 230 -14.62 -24.77 -14.17
N SER A 231 -14.28 -25.70 -15.06
CA SER A 231 -15.24 -26.65 -15.61
C SER A 231 -15.43 -27.89 -14.73
N LYS A 232 -16.41 -28.74 -15.06
CA LYS A 232 -16.64 -30.05 -14.43
C LYS A 232 -15.37 -30.92 -14.29
N LYS A 233 -14.39 -30.77 -15.19
CA LYS A 233 -13.13 -31.56 -15.15
C LYS A 233 -12.16 -31.10 -14.07
N GLU A 234 -12.30 -29.86 -13.60
CA GLU A 234 -11.40 -29.22 -12.64
C GLU A 234 -12.02 -29.08 -11.24
N ILE A 235 -13.35 -29.18 -11.16
CA ILE A 235 -14.12 -29.23 -9.92
C ILE A 235 -14.07 -30.64 -9.32
N THR A 236 -13.98 -30.69 -8.00
CA THR A 236 -13.91 -31.91 -7.17
C THR A 236 -15.16 -32.14 -6.33
N ASP A 237 -16.02 -31.12 -6.16
CA ASP A 237 -17.23 -31.18 -5.34
C ASP A 237 -18.20 -30.04 -5.71
N GLU A 238 -19.46 -30.11 -5.28
CA GLU A 238 -20.46 -29.07 -5.56
C GLU A 238 -20.34 -27.89 -4.59
N GLY A 239 -20.44 -26.67 -5.14
CA GLY A 239 -20.43 -25.42 -4.38
C GLY A 239 -19.14 -25.17 -3.58
N LEU A 240 -19.02 -23.96 -3.05
CA LEU A 240 -17.94 -23.58 -2.17
C LEU A 240 -18.16 -24.25 -0.81
N LEU A 241 -17.10 -24.78 -0.21
CA LEU A 241 -17.16 -25.21 1.18
C LEU A 241 -17.08 -23.98 2.07
N PHE A 242 -18.16 -23.66 2.78
CA PHE A 242 -18.18 -22.67 3.84
C PHE A 242 -17.81 -23.34 5.16
N SER A 243 -16.88 -22.77 5.91
CA SER A 243 -16.48 -23.25 7.24
C SER A 243 -16.15 -22.10 8.18
N LEU A 244 -16.49 -22.26 9.46
CA LEU A 244 -16.04 -21.32 10.49
C LEU A 244 -14.55 -21.46 10.78
N THR A 245 -13.92 -20.34 11.10
CA THR A 245 -12.62 -20.30 11.77
C THR A 245 -12.82 -20.55 13.27
N ASP A 246 -11.74 -20.78 14.03
CA ASP A 246 -11.82 -20.90 15.50
C ASP A 246 -12.55 -19.69 16.14
N SER A 247 -12.26 -18.49 15.63
CA SER A 247 -12.88 -17.22 16.02
C SER A 247 -14.39 -17.15 15.68
N GLY A 248 -14.83 -17.85 14.63
CA GLY A 248 -16.24 -18.02 14.27
C GLY A 248 -16.95 -19.08 15.10
N GLU A 249 -16.29 -20.22 15.37
CA GLU A 249 -16.80 -21.25 16.26
C GLU A 249 -17.05 -20.68 17.67
N ASP A 250 -16.21 -19.75 18.13
CA ASP A 250 -16.41 -19.02 19.38
C ASP A 250 -17.66 -18.13 19.41
N LEU A 251 -18.06 -17.55 18.27
CA LEU A 251 -19.29 -16.76 18.16
C LEU A 251 -20.52 -17.69 18.13
N LEU A 252 -20.47 -18.76 17.34
CA LEU A 252 -21.60 -19.68 17.15
C LEU A 252 -21.74 -20.70 18.28
N LYS A 253 -20.67 -20.97 19.03
CA LYS A 253 -20.54 -22.03 20.05
C LYS A 253 -20.74 -23.46 19.50
N THR A 254 -20.62 -23.62 18.18
CA THR A 254 -20.64 -24.92 17.53
C THR A 254 -19.89 -24.85 16.20
N LYS A 255 -19.47 -26.00 15.70
CA LYS A 255 -18.89 -26.13 14.37
C LYS A 255 -19.99 -25.97 13.32
N LEU A 256 -19.67 -25.31 12.22
CA LEU A 256 -20.59 -25.18 11.10
C LEU A 256 -19.82 -25.32 9.79
N GLN A 257 -20.31 -26.22 8.96
CA GLN A 257 -19.88 -26.40 7.58
C GLN A 257 -21.11 -26.52 6.70
N SER A 258 -21.11 -25.83 5.57
CA SER A 258 -22.19 -25.90 4.58
C SER A 258 -21.65 -25.68 3.17
N LYS A 259 -22.48 -25.99 2.17
CA LYS A 259 -22.18 -25.74 0.76
C LYS A 259 -22.85 -24.46 0.31
N TYR A 260 -22.06 -23.53 -0.24
CA TYR A 260 -22.54 -22.29 -0.79
C TYR A 260 -22.46 -22.31 -2.33
N LYS A 261 -23.59 -22.10 -3.01
CA LYS A 261 -23.68 -22.24 -4.48
C LYS A 261 -23.94 -20.92 -5.21
N TYR A 262 -24.30 -19.85 -4.50
CA TYR A 262 -24.79 -18.63 -5.13
C TYR A 262 -23.70 -17.57 -5.32
N TRP A 263 -24.06 -16.31 -5.55
CA TRP A 263 -23.10 -15.23 -5.82
C TRP A 263 -22.26 -14.88 -4.60
N PHE A 264 -20.96 -14.69 -4.79
CA PHE A 264 -20.02 -14.30 -3.73
C PHE A 264 -18.99 -13.30 -4.23
N ASP A 265 -18.51 -12.46 -3.31
CA ASP A 265 -17.37 -11.58 -3.54
C ASP A 265 -16.07 -12.28 -3.13
N ILE A 266 -15.01 -12.08 -3.92
CA ILE A 266 -13.66 -12.42 -3.49
C ILE A 266 -13.06 -11.18 -2.85
N ILE A 267 -12.80 -11.29 -1.56
CA ILE A 267 -12.32 -10.22 -0.72
C ILE A 267 -10.98 -10.56 -0.07
N SER A 268 -10.21 -9.51 0.22
CA SER A 268 -9.00 -9.60 1.02
C SER A 268 -9.24 -8.95 2.38
N PRO A 269 -8.99 -9.66 3.50
CA PRO A 269 -9.13 -9.08 4.82
C PRO A 269 -7.97 -8.13 5.07
N ARG A 270 -8.23 -6.94 5.61
CA ARG A 270 -7.15 -6.05 6.07
C ARG A 270 -6.55 -6.53 7.39
N ASN A 271 -7.33 -7.25 8.19
CA ASN A 271 -6.86 -7.95 9.39
C ASN A 271 -7.32 -9.43 9.35
N PRO A 272 -6.40 -10.40 9.18
CA PRO A 272 -6.75 -11.82 9.15
C PRO A 272 -7.43 -12.34 10.44
N ASP A 273 -7.18 -11.70 11.59
CA ASP A 273 -7.78 -12.11 12.88
C ASP A 273 -9.30 -11.84 12.94
N GLU A 274 -9.82 -11.05 11.99
CA GLU A 274 -11.24 -10.69 11.89
C GLU A 274 -12.07 -11.70 11.08
N ILE A 275 -11.44 -12.70 10.46
CA ILE A 275 -12.13 -13.71 9.66
C ILE A 275 -12.92 -14.66 10.59
N LYS A 276 -14.24 -14.72 10.41
CA LYS A 276 -15.13 -15.64 11.16
C LYS A 276 -15.49 -16.88 10.38
N ALA A 277 -15.51 -16.78 9.06
CA ALA A 277 -15.75 -17.91 8.19
C ALA A 277 -14.97 -17.72 6.89
N GLU A 278 -14.66 -18.83 6.25
CA GLU A 278 -13.96 -18.89 4.98
C GLU A 278 -14.74 -19.71 3.97
N TYR A 279 -14.55 -19.37 2.71
CA TYR A 279 -14.84 -20.26 1.61
C TYR A 279 -13.60 -21.03 1.20
N ARG A 280 -13.80 -22.26 0.76
CA ARG A 280 -12.80 -23.05 0.03
C ARG A 280 -13.37 -23.51 -1.30
N LEU A 281 -12.69 -23.16 -2.38
CA LEU A 281 -13.03 -23.61 -3.72
C LEU A 281 -12.82 -25.13 -3.85
N PRO A 282 -13.80 -25.88 -4.36
CA PRO A 282 -13.73 -27.33 -4.53
C PRO A 282 -12.91 -27.71 -5.77
N ILE A 283 -11.64 -27.31 -5.84
CA ILE A 283 -10.81 -27.44 -7.05
C ILE A 283 -9.48 -28.16 -6.80
N GLY A 284 -8.98 -28.84 -7.83
CA GLY A 284 -7.66 -29.49 -7.80
C GLY A 284 -6.48 -28.51 -7.85
N LYS A 285 -5.27 -29.00 -7.53
CA LYS A 285 -4.03 -28.18 -7.46
C LYS A 285 -3.74 -27.37 -8.72
N HIS A 286 -4.02 -27.93 -9.90
CA HIS A 286 -3.78 -27.25 -11.17
C HIS A 286 -4.70 -26.03 -11.36
N ALA A 287 -6.00 -26.18 -11.10
CA ALA A 287 -6.95 -25.07 -11.18
C ALA A 287 -6.68 -24.02 -10.09
N ALA A 288 -6.31 -24.46 -8.87
CA ALA A 288 -5.92 -23.54 -7.80
C ALA A 288 -4.71 -22.68 -8.17
N ALA A 289 -3.66 -23.26 -8.79
CA ALA A 289 -2.51 -22.49 -9.25
C ALA A 289 -2.87 -21.47 -10.35
N ARG A 290 -3.73 -21.86 -11.30
CA ARG A 290 -4.22 -20.99 -12.37
C ARG A 290 -5.06 -19.82 -11.84
N LEU A 291 -5.96 -20.07 -10.90
CA LEU A 291 -6.77 -19.03 -10.28
C LEU A 291 -5.91 -18.11 -9.39
N LYS A 292 -4.95 -18.68 -8.66
CA LYS A 292 -4.02 -17.88 -7.85
C LYS A 292 -3.24 -16.87 -8.71
N SER A 293 -2.81 -17.25 -9.91
CA SER A 293 -2.15 -16.30 -10.84
C SER A 293 -3.06 -15.20 -11.40
N LEU A 294 -4.37 -15.28 -11.16
CA LEU A 294 -5.34 -14.21 -11.46
C LEU A 294 -5.73 -13.42 -10.20
N GLY A 295 -5.05 -13.65 -9.07
CA GLY A 295 -5.38 -13.04 -7.78
C GLY A 295 -6.56 -13.70 -7.05
N ILE A 296 -7.00 -14.89 -7.47
CA ILE A 296 -8.11 -15.63 -6.86
C ILE A 296 -7.54 -16.79 -6.01
N PRO A 297 -7.48 -16.65 -4.66
CA PRO A 297 -6.96 -17.72 -3.82
C PRO A 297 -7.95 -18.89 -3.72
N GLN A 298 -7.45 -20.09 -3.40
CA GLN A 298 -8.31 -21.26 -3.19
C GLN A 298 -9.19 -21.12 -1.93
N THR A 299 -8.69 -20.42 -0.93
CA THR A 299 -9.41 -20.12 0.32
C THR A 299 -9.39 -18.62 0.54
N PHE A 300 -10.56 -18.06 0.84
CA PHE A 300 -10.75 -16.62 1.08
C PHE A 300 -11.88 -16.39 2.08
N PRO A 301 -11.96 -15.20 2.71
CA PRO A 301 -12.97 -14.94 3.71
C PRO A 301 -14.40 -14.99 3.16
N ALA A 302 -15.31 -15.57 3.95
CA ALA A 302 -16.75 -15.56 3.74
C ALA A 302 -17.46 -14.59 4.70
N ILE A 303 -16.95 -14.44 5.92
CA ILE A 303 -17.46 -13.49 6.92
C ILE A 303 -16.29 -12.76 7.58
N ILE A 304 -16.33 -11.44 7.54
CA ILE A 304 -15.43 -10.56 8.30
C ILE A 304 -16.20 -9.93 9.45
N HIS A 305 -15.63 -9.95 10.65
CA HIS A 305 -16.15 -9.27 11.84
C HIS A 305 -15.17 -8.23 12.33
N HIS A 306 -15.38 -6.98 11.90
CA HIS A 306 -14.57 -5.85 12.34
C HIS A 306 -15.14 -5.23 13.61
N ARG A 307 -14.27 -4.94 14.57
CA ARG A 307 -14.60 -4.28 15.85
C ARG A 307 -13.58 -3.20 16.15
N ASN A 308 -14.05 -2.09 16.69
CA ASN A 308 -13.21 -1.01 17.18
C ASN A 308 -13.82 -0.38 18.44
N ALA A 309 -13.26 0.73 18.92
CA ALA A 309 -13.72 1.39 20.16
C ALA A 309 -15.13 2.00 20.08
N LYS A 310 -15.65 2.22 18.87
CA LYS A 310 -16.94 2.91 18.64
C LYS A 310 -18.03 1.97 18.14
N TYR A 311 -17.75 1.09 17.19
CA TYR A 311 -18.76 0.26 16.54
C TYR A 311 -18.23 -1.13 16.17
N THR A 312 -19.15 -1.99 15.74
CA THR A 312 -18.86 -3.30 15.16
C THR A 312 -19.52 -3.43 13.79
N THR A 313 -18.86 -4.09 12.84
CA THR A 313 -19.43 -4.41 11.53
C THR A 313 -19.23 -5.89 11.20
N TYR A 314 -20.18 -6.45 10.46
CA TYR A 314 -20.07 -7.75 9.82
C TYR A 314 -20.21 -7.56 8.32
N TYR A 315 -19.30 -8.15 7.55
CA TYR A 315 -19.45 -8.25 6.11
C TYR A 315 -19.62 -9.70 5.72
N LEU A 316 -20.72 -10.00 5.04
CA LEU A 316 -21.10 -11.32 4.55
C LEU A 316 -20.79 -11.34 3.04
N ALA A 317 -19.70 -12.01 2.65
CA ALA A 317 -19.18 -12.00 1.28
C ALA A 317 -19.96 -12.93 0.33
N GLY A 318 -21.22 -13.19 0.63
CA GLY A 318 -22.16 -13.93 -0.19
C GLY A 318 -23.56 -13.38 0.04
N ASP A 319 -24.40 -13.57 -0.96
CA ASP A 319 -25.83 -13.30 -0.89
C ASP A 319 -26.50 -14.40 -0.07
N PHE A 320 -26.44 -14.25 1.25
CA PHE A 320 -26.79 -15.30 2.22
C PHE A 320 -28.25 -15.28 2.60
N ALA A 321 -28.88 -14.10 2.54
CA ALA A 321 -30.29 -13.92 2.83
C ALA A 321 -31.20 -14.41 1.70
N ASP A 322 -30.70 -14.58 0.47
CA ASP A 322 -31.48 -15.08 -0.66
C ASP A 322 -31.97 -16.53 -0.42
N GLU A 323 -33.26 -16.65 -0.11
CA GLU A 323 -34.00 -17.90 -0.04
C GLU A 323 -35.34 -17.74 -0.78
N LYS A 324 -35.62 -18.63 -1.73
CA LYS A 324 -36.81 -18.53 -2.59
C LYS A 324 -38.11 -18.60 -1.79
N GLU A 325 -38.15 -19.42 -0.75
CA GLU A 325 -39.35 -19.60 0.07
C GLU A 325 -39.03 -19.70 1.57
N VAL A 326 -39.35 -18.63 2.31
CA VAL A 326 -39.47 -18.68 3.78
C VAL A 326 -40.93 -18.90 4.19
N PRO A 327 -41.23 -19.73 5.21
CA PRO A 327 -42.60 -20.01 5.64
C PRO A 327 -43.32 -18.74 6.12
N GLU A 328 -44.59 -18.55 5.74
CA GLU A 328 -45.38 -17.41 6.25
C GLU A 328 -45.54 -17.41 7.78
N ILE A 329 -45.56 -18.60 8.39
CA ILE A 329 -45.73 -18.79 9.83
C ILE A 329 -44.38 -18.68 10.54
N TYR A 330 -44.00 -17.46 10.95
CA TYR A 330 -42.81 -17.23 11.77
C TYR A 330 -43.04 -17.48 13.26
N GLN A 331 -44.29 -17.56 13.75
CA GLN A 331 -44.64 -17.67 15.17
C GLN A 331 -44.44 -19.09 15.74
N THR A 332 -43.32 -19.73 15.43
CA THR A 332 -43.05 -21.13 15.77
C THR A 332 -41.64 -21.30 16.31
N LYS A 333 -41.53 -21.78 17.55
CA LYS A 333 -40.24 -22.08 18.18
C LYS A 333 -39.70 -23.41 17.66
N GLY A 334 -38.45 -23.43 17.19
CA GLY A 334 -37.77 -24.65 16.72
C GLY A 334 -38.04 -25.02 15.25
N LEU A 335 -38.85 -24.24 14.51
CA LEU A 335 -39.06 -24.46 13.07
C LEU A 335 -37.76 -24.29 12.27
N ASN A 336 -36.93 -23.33 12.66
CA ASN A 336 -35.59 -23.13 12.10
C ASN A 336 -34.69 -24.36 12.30
N GLU A 337 -34.63 -24.95 13.49
CA GLU A 337 -33.85 -26.17 13.76
C GLU A 337 -34.41 -27.38 13.00
N TRP A 338 -35.74 -27.49 12.90
CA TRP A 338 -36.38 -28.53 12.08
C TRP A 338 -36.03 -28.38 10.59
N LYS A 339 -36.10 -27.16 10.03
CA LYS A 339 -35.67 -26.88 8.65
C LYS A 339 -34.20 -27.20 8.44
N ARG A 340 -33.34 -26.82 9.39
CA ARG A 340 -31.90 -27.08 9.38
C ARG A 340 -31.57 -28.58 9.33
N TYR A 341 -32.19 -29.40 10.17
CA TYR A 341 -31.82 -30.83 10.29
C TYR A 341 -32.69 -31.80 9.48
N ILE A 342 -33.89 -31.39 9.07
CA ILE A 342 -34.88 -32.30 8.44
C ILE A 342 -35.39 -31.71 7.13
N GLY A 343 -35.94 -30.49 7.15
CA GLY A 343 -36.79 -29.99 6.06
C GLY A 343 -36.07 -29.34 4.87
N ALA A 344 -34.82 -28.89 5.02
CA ALA A 344 -34.10 -28.11 4.00
C ALA A 344 -32.57 -28.26 4.11
N LYS A 345 -32.06 -29.50 4.21
CA LYS A 345 -30.62 -29.79 4.41
C LYS A 345 -29.68 -29.20 3.35
N ASN A 346 -30.18 -28.84 2.16
CA ASN A 346 -29.40 -28.27 1.07
C ASN A 346 -29.54 -26.74 0.94
N SER A 347 -30.31 -26.09 1.82
CA SER A 347 -30.44 -24.63 1.84
C SER A 347 -29.34 -24.02 2.72
N PHE A 348 -28.52 -23.16 2.13
CA PHE A 348 -27.51 -22.40 2.87
C PHE A 348 -28.15 -21.47 3.90
N TYR A 349 -29.32 -20.89 3.57
CA TYR A 349 -30.08 -20.04 4.47
C TYR A 349 -30.38 -20.74 5.81
N TRP A 350 -30.94 -21.94 5.78
CA TRP A 350 -31.29 -22.67 7.01
C TRP A 350 -30.07 -23.31 7.71
N THR A 351 -29.07 -23.74 6.95
CA THR A 351 -27.94 -24.51 7.49
C THR A 351 -26.79 -23.65 8.01
N ALA A 352 -26.61 -22.44 7.47
CA ALA A 352 -25.49 -21.54 7.77
C ALA A 352 -25.94 -20.14 8.19
N TYR A 353 -26.74 -19.46 7.36
CA TYR A 353 -27.13 -18.06 7.59
C TYR A 353 -27.97 -17.88 8.87
N MET A 354 -29.06 -18.63 9.01
CA MET A 354 -29.97 -18.57 10.17
C MET A 354 -29.26 -18.79 11.50
N PRO A 355 -28.46 -19.87 11.71
CA PRO A 355 -27.67 -20.04 12.92
C PRO A 355 -26.68 -18.89 13.17
N MET A 356 -26.02 -18.40 12.12
CA MET A 356 -25.03 -17.33 12.23
C MET A 356 -25.67 -16.01 12.65
N MET A 357 -26.73 -15.59 11.96
CA MET A 357 -27.44 -14.35 12.25
C MET A 357 -28.11 -14.37 13.62
N ASN A 358 -28.68 -15.51 14.06
CA ASN A 358 -29.16 -15.65 15.43
C ASN A 358 -28.03 -15.44 16.45
N ALA A 359 -26.85 -16.04 16.24
CA ALA A 359 -25.71 -15.81 17.12
C ALA A 359 -25.21 -14.36 17.11
N ILE A 360 -25.25 -13.68 15.96
CA ILE A 360 -24.92 -12.25 15.85
C ILE A 360 -25.91 -11.40 16.64
N LEU A 361 -27.22 -11.63 16.48
CA LEU A 361 -28.25 -10.87 17.20
C LEU A 361 -28.23 -11.11 18.72
N GLU A 362 -28.01 -12.36 19.16
CA GLU A 362 -28.01 -12.72 20.58
C GLU A 362 -26.72 -12.28 21.30
N ARG A 363 -25.56 -12.39 20.64
CA ARG A 363 -24.24 -12.29 21.30
C ARG A 363 -23.24 -11.36 20.61
N GLY A 364 -23.49 -11.02 19.35
CA GLY A 364 -22.58 -10.29 18.48
C GLY A 364 -22.85 -8.79 18.36
N LEU A 365 -24.01 -8.31 18.80
CA LEU A 365 -24.35 -6.89 18.79
C LEU A 365 -23.55 -6.09 19.84
N HIS A 366 -23.25 -4.85 19.49
CA HIS A 366 -22.66 -3.84 20.38
C HIS A 366 -21.30 -4.19 21.01
N LYS A 367 -20.56 -5.10 20.38
CA LYS A 367 -19.22 -5.51 20.83
C LYS A 367 -18.18 -4.50 20.38
N THR A 368 -17.68 -3.68 21.31
CA THR A 368 -16.55 -2.77 21.07
C THR A 368 -15.32 -3.18 21.86
N GLU A 369 -14.20 -2.57 21.50
CA GLU A 369 -12.92 -2.82 22.13
C GLU A 369 -12.60 -1.71 23.14
N ALA A 370 -11.95 -2.07 24.24
CA ALA A 370 -11.48 -1.09 25.21
C ALA A 370 -10.41 -0.21 24.56
N GLN A 371 -10.63 1.11 24.62
CA GLN A 371 -9.71 2.11 24.11
C GLN A 371 -8.78 2.64 25.21
N GLU A 372 -7.49 2.72 24.91
CA GLU A 372 -6.52 3.48 25.70
C GLU A 372 -6.82 4.97 25.59
N LYS A 373 -7.13 5.60 26.74
CA LYS A 373 -7.41 7.03 26.80
C LYS A 373 -6.11 7.80 26.93
N ILE A 374 -5.99 8.86 26.14
CA ILE A 374 -4.94 9.85 26.32
C ILE A 374 -5.25 10.66 27.58
N GLU A 375 -4.33 10.63 28.54
CA GLU A 375 -4.41 11.44 29.74
C GLU A 375 -3.65 12.76 29.56
N ILE A 376 -4.21 13.82 30.14
CA ILE A 376 -3.67 15.19 30.07
C ILE A 376 -3.47 15.67 31.49
N LYS A 377 -2.30 16.20 31.80
CA LYS A 377 -2.03 16.86 33.08
C LYS A 377 -2.22 18.37 32.93
N LYS A 378 -2.86 19.00 33.92
CA LYS A 378 -2.93 20.46 34.03
C LYS A 378 -1.94 20.96 35.08
N VAL A 379 -1.05 21.88 34.69
CA VAL A 379 -0.05 22.50 35.57
C VAL A 379 -0.09 24.01 35.35
N ASN A 380 -0.37 24.79 36.39
CA ASN A 380 -0.45 26.27 36.31
C ASN A 380 -1.38 26.77 35.19
N GLY A 381 -2.49 26.07 34.96
CA GLY A 381 -3.45 26.38 33.90
C GLY A 381 -3.05 25.92 32.50
N LEU A 382 -1.86 25.33 32.32
CA LEU A 382 -1.39 24.75 31.07
C LEU A 382 -1.69 23.25 30.99
N ALA A 383 -2.15 22.78 29.83
CA ALA A 383 -2.29 21.37 29.51
C ALA A 383 -1.00 20.80 28.91
N ILE A 384 -0.60 19.62 29.36
CA ILE A 384 0.53 18.83 28.84
C ILE A 384 0.14 17.35 28.76
N ASN A 385 0.58 16.67 27.72
CA ASN A 385 0.37 15.22 27.49
C ASN A 385 1.68 14.43 27.36
N SER A 386 2.82 15.13 27.21
CA SER A 386 4.15 14.54 27.11
C SER A 386 5.15 15.24 28.03
N ASN A 387 6.17 14.49 28.45
CA ASN A 387 7.33 14.98 29.16
C ASN A 387 8.57 14.15 28.77
N THR A 388 9.73 14.43 29.37
CA THR A 388 10.94 13.63 29.18
C THR A 388 11.52 13.16 30.52
N GLY A 389 11.98 11.91 30.53
CA GLY A 389 12.89 11.40 31.56
C GLY A 389 14.34 11.56 31.12
N ASN A 390 15.26 10.78 31.70
CA ASN A 390 16.68 10.84 31.34
C ASN A 390 16.95 10.32 29.92
N LYS A 391 16.31 9.20 29.54
CA LYS A 391 16.57 8.50 28.26
C LYS A 391 15.39 8.46 27.30
N TYR A 392 14.17 8.57 27.82
CA TYR A 392 12.95 8.36 27.04
C TYR A 392 12.00 9.55 27.14
N LEU A 393 11.19 9.72 26.10
CA LEU A 393 9.95 10.49 26.24
C LEU A 393 8.99 9.76 27.19
N GLN A 394 8.08 10.52 27.80
CA GLN A 394 7.11 10.02 28.75
C GLN A 394 5.70 10.47 28.38
N ILE A 395 4.75 9.56 28.55
CA ILE A 395 3.30 9.83 28.46
C ILE A 395 2.64 9.56 29.80
N LEU A 396 1.51 10.20 30.04
CA LEU A 396 0.76 10.00 31.28
C LEU A 396 -0.11 8.74 31.18
N LYS A 397 0.06 7.81 32.13
CA LYS A 397 -0.83 6.67 32.32
C LYS A 397 -1.17 6.50 33.78
N ASN A 398 -2.46 6.39 34.09
CA ASN A 398 -3.01 6.32 35.43
C ASN A 398 -2.46 7.44 36.35
N GLY A 399 -2.34 8.66 35.83
CA GLY A 399 -1.83 9.82 36.54
C GLY A 399 -0.30 9.84 36.79
N LYS A 400 0.46 8.87 36.26
CA LYS A 400 1.92 8.80 36.39
C LYS A 400 2.62 8.91 35.04
N TRP A 401 3.73 9.62 35.00
CA TRP A 401 4.59 9.66 33.82
C TRP A 401 5.27 8.31 33.62
N GLN A 402 5.15 7.75 32.42
CA GLN A 402 5.74 6.46 32.05
C GLN A 402 6.54 6.61 30.77
N ASN A 403 7.74 6.01 30.76
CA ASN A 403 8.59 5.98 29.58
C ASN A 403 7.86 5.30 28.41
N VAL A 404 7.98 5.90 27.23
CA VAL A 404 7.50 5.33 25.97
C VAL A 404 8.68 5.15 25.04
N LEU A 405 8.84 3.93 24.52
CA LEU A 405 9.71 3.68 23.38
C LEU A 405 8.98 4.15 22.12
N VAL A 406 9.54 5.13 21.42
CA VAL A 406 8.98 5.61 20.15
C VAL A 406 9.22 4.55 19.08
N LYS A 407 8.12 4.02 18.54
CA LYS A 407 8.08 3.06 17.44
C LYS A 407 7.24 3.68 16.35
N GLY A 408 7.87 4.41 15.44
CA GLY A 408 7.08 5.21 14.51
C GLY A 408 7.60 5.20 13.10
N VAL A 409 6.91 5.96 12.26
CA VAL A 409 7.17 6.03 10.83
C VAL A 409 7.08 7.48 10.38
N ASN A 410 7.96 7.89 9.48
CA ASN A 410 7.85 9.17 8.81
C ASN A 410 6.77 9.11 7.72
N MET A 411 6.17 10.24 7.37
CA MET A 411 5.14 10.31 6.33
C MET A 411 5.33 11.57 5.49
N GLY A 412 5.51 11.36 4.19
CA GLY A 412 5.52 12.44 3.19
C GLY A 412 4.11 12.88 2.80
N ILE A 413 4.03 13.96 2.01
CA ILE A 413 2.77 14.62 1.61
C ILE A 413 2.35 14.31 0.16
N ALA A 414 3.16 13.53 -0.57
CA ALA A 414 2.93 13.19 -1.97
C ALA A 414 2.56 11.72 -2.17
N LYS A 415 1.98 11.46 -3.35
CA LYS A 415 1.73 10.14 -3.94
C LYS A 415 1.94 10.24 -5.46
N PRO A 416 1.94 9.14 -6.23
CA PRO A 416 2.10 9.22 -7.68
C PRO A 416 1.05 10.11 -8.33
N ASN A 417 1.42 10.73 -9.45
CA ASN A 417 0.69 11.79 -10.17
C ASN A 417 0.62 13.14 -9.46
N SER A 418 1.46 13.40 -8.47
CA SER A 418 1.49 14.70 -7.78
C SER A 418 2.86 15.05 -7.24
N PHE A 419 3.22 16.32 -7.33
CA PHE A 419 4.32 16.90 -6.55
C PHE A 419 3.87 17.17 -5.11
N PRO A 420 4.80 17.23 -4.13
CA PRO A 420 4.49 17.52 -2.73
C PRO A 420 3.61 18.76 -2.53
N GLY A 421 3.87 19.81 -3.32
CA GLY A 421 3.14 21.07 -3.27
C GLY A 421 1.65 21.00 -3.63
N GLU A 422 1.20 19.90 -4.26
CA GLU A 422 -0.20 19.69 -4.62
C GLU A 422 -1.02 19.05 -3.50
N THR A 423 -0.35 18.42 -2.51
CA THR A 423 -0.99 17.84 -1.31
C THR A 423 -2.11 16.82 -1.63
N ALA A 424 -1.88 15.97 -2.64
CA ALA A 424 -2.93 15.18 -3.29
C ALA A 424 -3.47 13.97 -2.49
N ILE A 425 -2.90 13.66 -1.33
CA ILE A 425 -3.37 12.56 -0.49
C ILE A 425 -4.72 12.93 0.14
N LYS A 426 -5.71 12.07 -0.05
CA LYS A 426 -7.09 12.26 0.41
C LYS A 426 -7.25 11.77 1.85
N LYS A 427 -8.29 12.27 2.52
CA LYS A 427 -8.67 11.84 3.88
C LYS A 427 -8.83 10.32 4.02
N ASP A 428 -9.53 9.68 3.08
CA ASP A 428 -9.80 8.24 3.16
C ASP A 428 -8.53 7.39 2.97
N GLU A 429 -7.55 7.91 2.22
CA GLU A 429 -6.21 7.31 2.08
C GLU A 429 -5.44 7.45 3.40
N TYR A 430 -5.38 8.66 3.99
CA TYR A 430 -4.77 8.85 5.32
C TYR A 430 -5.40 7.96 6.39
N PHE A 431 -6.73 7.87 6.44
CA PHE A 431 -7.42 7.04 7.43
C PHE A 431 -7.05 5.56 7.29
N ARG A 432 -6.99 5.07 6.05
CA ARG A 432 -6.55 3.70 5.74
C ARG A 432 -5.09 3.48 6.14
N TRP A 433 -4.20 4.42 5.84
CA TRP A 433 -2.79 4.36 6.23
C TRP A 433 -2.61 4.38 7.74
N PHE A 434 -3.30 5.23 8.48
CA PHE A 434 -3.23 5.25 9.96
C PHE A 434 -3.67 3.91 10.57
N LYS A 435 -4.66 3.25 9.98
CA LYS A 435 -5.04 1.90 10.38
C LYS A 435 -3.90 0.90 10.18
N GLN A 436 -3.32 0.88 8.99
CA GLN A 436 -2.20 -0.02 8.68
C GLN A 436 -0.96 0.28 9.53
N ILE A 437 -0.66 1.55 9.84
CA ILE A 437 0.41 1.97 10.73
C ILE A 437 0.15 1.48 12.16
N GLY A 438 -1.07 1.66 12.69
CA GLY A 438 -1.46 1.14 13.99
C GLY A 438 -1.38 -0.39 14.08
N ASP A 439 -1.81 -1.08 13.03
CA ASP A 439 -1.74 -2.54 12.89
C ASP A 439 -0.29 -3.06 12.78
N MET A 440 0.67 -2.19 12.45
CA MET A 440 2.12 -2.45 12.47
C MET A 440 2.70 -2.35 13.90
N ASN A 441 1.89 -2.11 14.92
CA ASN A 441 2.32 -1.82 16.30
C ASN A 441 3.15 -0.52 16.45
N ALA A 442 3.09 0.38 15.46
CA ALA A 442 3.63 1.72 15.61
C ALA A 442 2.76 2.53 16.59
N ASN A 443 3.39 3.45 17.33
CA ASN A 443 2.72 4.36 18.26
C ASN A 443 2.87 5.83 17.87
N ALA A 444 3.70 6.17 16.88
CA ALA A 444 3.93 7.54 16.47
C ALA A 444 4.08 7.68 14.95
N ILE A 445 3.69 8.85 14.44
CA ILE A 445 3.94 9.31 13.07
C ILE A 445 4.71 10.62 13.16
N ARG A 446 5.64 10.86 12.24
CA ARG A 446 6.21 12.19 12.01
C ARG A 446 5.82 12.72 10.63
N VAL A 447 5.38 13.96 10.61
CA VAL A 447 5.18 14.76 9.39
C VAL A 447 6.13 15.94 9.40
N TYR A 448 6.51 16.43 8.23
CA TYR A 448 7.57 17.45 8.07
C TYR A 448 7.06 18.88 8.08
N THR A 449 5.80 19.06 7.68
CA THR A 449 5.18 20.36 7.45
C THR A 449 3.66 20.25 7.65
N LEU A 450 2.95 21.33 7.35
CA LEU A 450 1.49 21.35 7.32
C LEU A 450 0.95 20.42 6.21
N HIS A 451 0.29 19.33 6.60
CA HIS A 451 -0.49 18.47 5.71
C HIS A 451 -1.88 19.07 5.41
N PRO A 452 -2.61 18.63 4.36
CA PRO A 452 -3.97 19.11 4.08
C PRO A 452 -4.95 18.75 5.23
N PRO A 453 -6.10 19.46 5.37
CA PRO A 453 -7.07 19.21 6.44
C PRO A 453 -7.50 17.74 6.58
N GLY A 454 -7.57 17.02 5.46
CA GLY A 454 -7.89 15.59 5.43
C GLY A 454 -6.98 14.72 6.30
N PHE A 455 -5.71 15.09 6.52
CA PHE A 455 -4.80 14.41 7.45
C PHE A 455 -5.29 14.52 8.89
N TYR A 456 -5.59 15.73 9.34
CA TYR A 456 -6.01 16.03 10.72
C TYR A 456 -7.38 15.40 11.01
N GLU A 457 -8.29 15.47 10.04
CA GLU A 457 -9.58 14.79 10.13
C GLU A 457 -9.44 13.28 10.24
N ALA A 458 -8.65 12.67 9.36
CA ALA A 458 -8.41 11.23 9.37
C ALA A 458 -7.74 10.77 10.67
N LEU A 459 -6.76 11.51 11.18
CA LEU A 459 -6.05 11.17 12.41
C LEU A 459 -6.99 11.26 13.62
N TYR A 460 -7.77 12.35 13.70
CA TYR A 460 -8.77 12.51 14.74
C TYR A 460 -9.76 11.35 14.73
N GLU A 461 -10.32 11.02 13.56
CA GLU A 461 -11.30 9.94 13.41
C GLU A 461 -10.71 8.56 13.72
N TYR A 462 -9.50 8.27 13.22
CA TYR A 462 -8.78 7.04 13.53
C TYR A 462 -8.59 6.91 15.04
N ASN A 463 -8.05 7.93 15.70
CA ASN A 463 -7.79 7.90 17.14
C ASN A 463 -9.07 7.87 17.99
N GLN A 464 -10.24 8.22 17.46
CA GLN A 464 -11.52 7.99 18.16
C GLN A 464 -11.94 6.52 18.16
N THR A 465 -11.47 5.72 17.21
CA THR A 465 -11.87 4.32 17.02
C THR A 465 -10.77 3.32 17.39
N ALA A 466 -9.50 3.72 17.33
CA ALA A 466 -8.37 2.84 17.59
C ALA A 466 -8.29 2.38 19.05
N LYS A 467 -7.94 1.10 19.26
CA LYS A 467 -7.60 0.57 20.59
C LYS A 467 -6.49 1.38 21.26
N LYS A 468 -5.42 1.64 20.50
CA LYS A 468 -4.25 2.44 20.88
C LYS A 468 -4.15 3.61 19.91
N PRO A 469 -4.35 4.85 20.37
CA PRO A 469 -4.18 6.02 19.53
C PRO A 469 -2.74 6.13 19.01
N LEU A 470 -2.60 6.69 17.81
CA LEU A 470 -1.33 7.11 17.26
C LEU A 470 -1.01 8.53 17.71
N TYR A 471 0.23 8.74 18.11
CA TYR A 471 0.78 10.05 18.40
C TYR A 471 1.41 10.69 17.15
N VAL A 472 1.62 12.00 17.18
CA VAL A 472 2.28 12.77 16.12
C VAL A 472 3.45 13.57 16.66
N PHE A 473 4.58 13.53 15.95
CA PHE A 473 5.59 14.56 15.99
C PHE A 473 5.36 15.48 14.80
N HIS A 474 5.11 16.76 15.09
CA HIS A 474 4.78 17.72 14.04
C HIS A 474 6.05 18.52 13.68
N GLY A 475 6.51 18.33 12.46
CA GLY A 475 7.62 19.07 11.87
C GLY A 475 7.20 20.47 11.44
N ILE A 476 8.03 21.46 11.75
CA ILE A 476 7.84 22.83 11.28
C ILE A 476 8.96 23.11 10.27
N TRP A 477 8.63 22.90 8.99
CA TRP A 477 9.54 23.12 7.88
C TRP A 477 9.91 24.60 7.74
N ILE A 478 11.15 24.86 7.32
CA ILE A 478 11.66 26.20 7.01
C ILE A 478 12.08 26.24 5.54
N ASN A 479 11.86 27.38 4.88
CA ASN A 479 12.16 27.55 3.47
C ASN A 479 13.68 27.45 3.19
N GLU A 480 14.12 26.32 2.62
CA GLU A 480 15.53 26.04 2.36
C GLU A 480 16.14 26.94 1.28
N GLU A 481 15.41 27.22 0.19
CA GLU A 481 15.90 28.07 -0.90
C GLU A 481 16.23 29.48 -0.38
N GLU A 482 15.37 30.02 0.48
CA GLU A 482 15.60 31.32 1.11
C GLU A 482 16.79 31.28 2.07
N LEU A 483 16.90 30.25 2.91
CA LEU A 483 18.03 30.03 3.82
C LEU A 483 19.37 30.01 3.08
N VAL A 484 19.45 29.23 2.00
CA VAL A 484 20.67 29.07 1.18
C VAL A 484 20.99 30.37 0.45
N SER A 485 19.99 31.11 -0.02
CA SER A 485 20.22 32.38 -0.73
C SER A 485 20.74 33.50 0.18
N GLU A 486 20.22 33.62 1.40
CA GLU A 486 20.57 34.68 2.35
C GLU A 486 21.85 34.36 3.14
N GLN A 487 22.19 33.07 3.29
CA GLN A 487 23.31 32.58 4.09
C GLN A 487 23.29 33.17 5.52
N ASN A 488 22.08 33.35 6.09
CA ASN A 488 21.87 33.93 7.41
C ASN A 488 20.45 33.65 7.95
N VAL A 489 20.32 32.85 9.01
CA VAL A 489 19.01 32.57 9.65
C VAL A 489 18.35 33.79 10.30
N PHE A 490 19.13 34.82 10.64
CA PHE A 490 18.62 36.04 11.25
C PHE A 490 18.00 37.02 10.25
N SER A 491 17.92 36.67 8.95
CA SER A 491 17.27 37.54 7.98
C SER A 491 15.81 37.81 8.39
N GLU A 492 15.39 39.08 8.29
CA GLU A 492 14.07 39.50 8.76
C GLU A 492 12.95 38.76 8.02
N LYS A 493 13.15 38.52 6.72
CA LYS A 493 12.23 37.78 5.87
C LYS A 493 12.07 36.33 6.35
N GLN A 494 13.19 35.62 6.52
CA GLN A 494 13.19 34.21 6.93
C GLN A 494 12.54 34.02 8.31
N THR A 495 12.93 34.86 9.28
CA THR A 495 12.40 34.75 10.65
C THR A 495 10.91 35.08 10.70
N LYS A 496 10.43 36.06 9.91
CA LYS A 496 8.99 36.38 9.83
C LYS A 496 8.19 35.27 9.18
N GLU A 497 8.67 34.68 8.09
CA GLU A 497 8.00 33.55 7.44
C GLU A 497 7.93 32.35 8.39
N PHE A 498 9.05 31.99 9.03
CA PHE A 498 9.06 30.85 9.95
C PHE A 498 8.15 31.06 11.17
N HIS A 499 8.08 32.28 11.72
CA HIS A 499 7.08 32.62 12.74
C HIS A 499 5.64 32.46 12.26
N ASN A 500 5.35 32.76 10.98
CA ASN A 500 4.02 32.57 10.41
C ASN A 500 3.69 31.09 10.26
N ASP A 501 4.63 30.28 9.76
CA ASP A 501 4.46 28.84 9.60
C ASP A 501 4.25 28.15 10.95
N ILE A 502 5.01 28.55 11.99
CA ILE A 502 4.80 28.10 13.38
C ILE A 502 3.36 28.38 13.83
N LYS A 503 2.86 29.61 13.63
CA LYS A 503 1.49 29.95 14.05
C LYS A 503 0.45 29.11 13.32
N GLN A 504 0.58 28.99 12.00
CA GLN A 504 -0.35 28.23 11.17
C GLN A 504 -0.41 26.76 11.59
N ILE A 505 0.74 26.14 11.84
CA ILE A 505 0.81 24.74 12.29
C ILE A 505 0.21 24.57 13.68
N VAL A 506 0.56 25.44 14.64
CA VAL A 506 -0.01 25.38 15.99
C VAL A 506 -1.53 25.57 15.92
N ASP A 507 -2.03 26.57 15.19
CA ASP A 507 -3.47 26.80 15.02
C ASP A 507 -4.18 25.60 14.37
N ALA A 508 -3.56 24.97 13.37
CA ALA A 508 -4.09 23.78 12.71
C ALA A 508 -4.15 22.56 13.65
N VAL A 509 -3.11 22.33 14.46
CA VAL A 509 -3.06 21.28 15.49
C VAL A 509 -4.21 21.43 16.50
N HIS A 510 -4.53 22.67 16.88
CA HIS A 510 -5.64 22.99 17.80
C HIS A 510 -7.00 23.07 17.11
N GLY A 511 -7.09 22.77 15.80
CA GLY A 511 -8.35 22.79 15.06
C GLY A 511 -8.96 24.19 14.94
N ASN A 512 -8.12 25.22 14.90
CA ASN A 512 -8.52 26.63 14.89
C ASN A 512 -7.78 27.43 13.80
N ALA A 513 -7.66 26.87 12.59
CA ALA A 513 -7.02 27.55 11.46
C ALA A 513 -7.90 27.56 10.20
N ILE A 514 -7.87 28.67 9.47
CA ILE A 514 -8.33 28.78 8.09
C ILE A 514 -7.17 29.36 7.29
N ILE A 515 -6.56 28.54 6.44
CA ILE A 515 -5.35 28.89 5.71
C ILE A 515 -5.71 29.06 4.23
N SER A 516 -5.42 30.24 3.68
CA SER A 516 -5.65 30.54 2.28
C SER A 516 -4.70 29.75 1.37
N PRO A 517 -5.14 29.33 0.18
CA PRO A 517 -4.28 28.66 -0.80
C PRO A 517 -3.02 29.47 -1.14
N ARG A 518 -1.86 28.83 -1.05
CA ARG A 518 -0.55 29.30 -1.51
C ARG A 518 0.10 28.18 -2.31
N ALA A 519 0.70 28.49 -3.46
CA ALA A 519 1.39 27.49 -4.28
C ALA A 519 2.46 26.76 -3.44
N GLY A 520 2.54 25.43 -3.57
CA GLY A 520 3.47 24.62 -2.80
C GLY A 520 3.05 24.30 -1.36
N HIS A 521 1.88 24.76 -0.90
CA HIS A 521 1.48 24.68 0.51
C HIS A 521 0.07 24.13 0.68
N ALA A 522 -0.12 23.35 1.76
CA ALA A 522 -1.43 22.91 2.19
C ALA A 522 -2.32 24.10 2.61
N ALA A 523 -3.62 24.00 2.35
CA ALA A 523 -4.59 25.04 2.65
C ALA A 523 -5.96 24.44 3.00
N GLY A 524 -6.85 25.28 3.54
CA GLY A 524 -8.21 24.90 3.91
C GLY A 524 -8.55 25.19 5.36
N ALA A 525 -9.67 24.64 5.83
CA ALA A 525 -10.17 24.81 7.19
C ALA A 525 -9.76 23.61 8.06
N TYR A 526 -9.04 23.88 9.13
CA TYR A 526 -8.59 22.90 10.12
C TYR A 526 -9.49 23.02 11.34
N ASN A 527 -10.44 22.09 11.49
CA ASN A 527 -11.50 22.16 12.51
C ASN A 527 -11.45 20.99 13.53
N LYS A 528 -10.42 20.16 13.46
CA LYS A 528 -10.21 19.02 14.37
C LYS A 528 -9.02 19.28 15.26
N ASP A 529 -9.29 19.44 16.55
CA ASP A 529 -8.26 19.53 17.57
C ASP A 529 -7.61 18.15 17.78
N ILE A 530 -6.35 18.05 17.35
CA ILE A 530 -5.49 16.88 17.55
C ILE A 530 -4.40 17.11 18.60
N SER A 531 -4.41 18.25 19.32
CA SER A 531 -3.37 18.64 20.28
C SER A 531 -3.00 17.52 21.24
N LYS A 532 -3.99 16.87 21.86
CA LYS A 532 -3.76 15.73 22.77
C LYS A 532 -3.01 14.55 22.14
N TYR A 533 -2.97 14.42 20.82
CA TYR A 533 -2.21 13.38 20.11
C TYR A 533 -0.82 13.84 19.67
N VAL A 534 -0.48 15.13 19.78
CA VAL A 534 0.86 15.63 19.45
C VAL A 534 1.79 15.37 20.63
N LEU A 535 2.90 14.65 20.42
CA LEU A 535 3.92 14.45 21.46
C LEU A 535 4.91 15.62 21.52
N GLY A 536 5.21 16.22 20.38
CA GLY A 536 6.10 17.36 20.32
C GLY A 536 6.22 17.97 18.94
N TYR A 537 6.80 19.18 18.92
CA TYR A 537 7.19 19.87 17.70
C TYR A 537 8.68 19.65 17.42
N ILE A 538 9.03 19.42 16.17
CA ILE A 538 10.42 19.30 15.69
C ILE A 538 10.65 20.42 14.67
N LEU A 539 11.41 21.44 15.05
CA LEU A 539 11.62 22.63 14.24
C LEU A 539 12.75 22.45 13.22
N GLY A 540 12.53 22.96 12.01
CA GLY A 540 13.56 23.09 10.98
C GLY A 540 13.78 21.86 10.11
N ILE A 541 14.85 21.92 9.34
CA ILE A 541 15.24 20.93 8.33
C ILE A 541 16.63 20.37 8.64
N GLU A 542 17.11 19.49 7.77
CA GLU A 542 18.53 19.17 7.66
C GLU A 542 19.33 20.44 7.31
N TRP A 543 20.03 21.01 8.29
CA TRP A 543 20.66 22.33 8.15
C TRP A 543 21.88 22.30 7.24
N ASP A 544 21.91 23.16 6.23
CA ASP A 544 23.10 23.34 5.40
C ASP A 544 24.28 23.89 6.25
N PRO A 545 25.42 23.17 6.30
CA PRO A 545 26.57 23.57 7.12
C PRO A 545 27.12 24.95 6.79
N GLU A 546 27.10 25.37 5.53
CA GLU A 546 27.61 26.69 5.12
C GLU A 546 26.70 27.79 5.68
N VAL A 547 25.38 27.62 5.57
CA VAL A 547 24.40 28.56 6.15
C VAL A 547 24.60 28.70 7.66
N VAL A 548 24.82 27.58 8.38
CA VAL A 548 25.05 27.59 9.84
C VAL A 548 26.32 28.36 10.17
N GLN A 549 27.44 28.05 9.51
CA GLN A 549 28.72 28.72 9.74
C GLN A 549 28.65 30.22 9.40
N GLN A 550 28.05 30.59 8.28
CA GLN A 550 27.91 31.99 7.87
C GLN A 550 26.96 32.76 8.80
N SER A 551 25.90 32.13 9.29
CA SER A 551 25.03 32.72 10.31
C SER A 551 25.79 33.01 11.60
N ASN A 552 26.65 32.08 12.04
CA ASN A 552 27.50 32.27 13.21
C ASN A 552 28.49 33.43 13.05
N HIS A 553 29.13 33.55 11.88
CA HIS A 553 30.07 34.64 11.60
C HIS A 553 29.39 36.01 11.50
N LYS A 554 28.28 36.12 10.76
CA LYS A 554 27.57 37.38 10.53
C LYS A 554 26.92 37.94 11.80
N ASN A 555 26.63 37.09 12.78
CA ASN A 555 25.92 37.46 14.00
C ASN A 555 26.75 37.19 15.25
N SER A 556 28.07 37.35 15.17
CA SER A 556 29.01 37.07 16.28
C SER A 556 28.71 37.84 17.56
N ASP A 557 27.97 38.95 17.48
CA ASP A 557 27.55 39.77 18.63
C ASP A 557 26.40 39.14 19.43
N VAL A 558 25.68 38.16 18.87
CA VAL A 558 24.62 37.42 19.57
C VAL A 558 25.26 36.35 20.45
N LYS A 559 25.45 36.66 21.74
CA LYS A 559 26.17 35.79 22.69
C LYS A 559 25.29 34.80 23.44
N THR A 560 24.10 35.22 23.86
CA THR A 560 23.19 34.39 24.65
C THR A 560 21.74 34.69 24.29
N PHE A 561 20.86 33.72 24.54
CA PHE A 561 19.42 33.85 24.46
C PHE A 561 18.80 33.55 25.83
N ASP A 562 17.90 34.42 26.29
CA ASP A 562 17.20 34.26 27.57
C ASP A 562 15.70 34.57 27.41
N GLY A 563 14.94 33.56 26.98
CA GLY A 563 13.51 33.64 26.70
C GLY A 563 12.62 33.38 27.93
N LYS A 564 11.32 33.21 27.70
CA LYS A 564 10.37 32.88 28.78
C LYS A 564 10.51 31.44 29.25
N TYR A 565 10.76 30.51 28.33
CA TYR A 565 10.72 29.06 28.49
C TYR A 565 12.08 28.39 28.25
N PHE A 566 12.92 28.99 27.41
CA PHE A 566 14.25 28.46 27.11
C PHE A 566 15.32 29.54 27.32
N LYS A 567 16.53 29.09 27.62
CA LYS A 567 17.75 29.90 27.65
C LYS A 567 18.88 29.12 26.99
N THR A 568 19.98 29.77 26.68
CA THR A 568 21.19 29.11 26.17
C THR A 568 22.39 29.27 27.07
N GLU A 569 23.28 28.29 27.04
CA GLU A 569 24.55 28.25 27.75
C GLU A 569 25.66 27.82 26.78
N ASN A 570 26.70 28.63 26.62
CA ASN A 570 27.82 28.40 25.69
C ASN A 570 27.41 28.18 24.22
N ALA A 571 26.30 28.81 23.80
CA ALA A 571 25.73 28.61 22.47
C ALA A 571 26.37 29.49 21.37
N THR A 572 26.35 28.98 20.15
CA THR A 572 26.62 29.75 18.93
C THR A 572 25.45 30.70 18.61
N PRO A 573 25.65 31.75 17.80
CA PRO A 573 24.55 32.60 17.33
C PRO A 573 23.40 31.81 16.70
N PHE A 574 23.70 30.79 15.89
CA PHE A 574 22.69 29.94 15.27
C PHE A 574 21.86 29.17 16.32
N GLU A 575 22.50 28.59 17.33
CA GLU A 575 21.80 27.92 18.44
C GLU A 575 20.97 28.90 19.29
N ASN A 576 21.43 30.15 19.46
CA ASN A 576 20.66 31.22 20.11
C ASN A 576 19.38 31.55 19.31
N TRP A 577 19.46 31.57 17.98
CA TRP A 577 18.30 31.75 17.11
C TRP A 577 17.32 30.58 17.21
N LEU A 578 17.80 29.34 17.19
CA LEU A 578 16.97 28.14 17.39
C LEU A 578 16.22 28.16 18.72
N ALA A 579 16.92 28.49 19.82
CA ALA A 579 16.29 28.64 21.13
C ALA A 579 15.19 29.72 21.11
N GLY A 580 15.41 30.80 20.35
CA GLY A 580 14.40 31.83 20.08
C GLY A 580 13.15 31.31 19.39
N MET A 581 13.31 30.46 18.37
CA MET A 581 12.18 29.86 17.64
C MET A 581 11.41 28.85 18.49
N MET A 582 12.11 28.04 19.29
CA MET A 582 11.50 27.13 20.28
C MET A 582 10.69 27.92 21.32
N ASP A 583 11.26 29.01 21.85
CA ASP A 583 10.59 29.88 22.83
C ASP A 583 9.36 30.58 22.23
N PHE A 584 9.46 31.05 20.98
CA PHE A 584 8.33 31.62 20.26
C PHE A 584 7.18 30.62 20.10
N THR A 585 7.48 29.39 19.66
CA THR A 585 6.49 28.32 19.49
C THR A 585 5.76 28.04 20.80
N ALA A 586 6.50 27.82 21.88
CA ALA A 586 5.93 27.56 23.21
C ALA A 586 5.15 28.75 23.77
N ARG A 587 5.59 29.99 23.52
CA ARG A 587 4.84 31.21 23.92
C ARG A 587 3.55 31.37 23.17
N TYR A 588 3.56 31.11 21.87
CA TYR A 588 2.36 31.23 21.07
C TYR A 588 1.30 30.20 21.51
N GLU A 589 1.68 28.93 21.60
CA GLU A 589 0.76 27.86 22.01
C GLU A 589 0.24 28.05 23.44
N ALA A 590 1.12 28.35 24.40
CA ALA A 590 0.72 28.60 25.78
C ALA A 590 -0.15 29.87 25.92
N GLY A 591 0.08 30.87 25.08
CA GLY A 591 -0.67 32.12 25.06
C GLY A 591 -2.10 31.92 24.58
N GLN A 592 -2.23 31.33 23.38
CA GLN A 592 -3.51 31.16 22.66
C GLN A 592 -4.34 29.99 23.19
N TYR A 593 -3.71 28.84 23.41
CA TYR A 593 -4.42 27.58 23.66
C TYR A 593 -4.27 27.06 25.09
N LYS A 594 -3.39 27.65 25.89
CA LYS A 594 -3.03 27.14 27.23
C LYS A 594 -2.48 25.71 27.17
N TRP A 595 -1.67 25.43 26.14
CA TRP A 595 -1.00 24.15 25.94
C TRP A 595 0.51 24.32 25.87
N GLN A 596 1.21 23.23 26.18
CA GLN A 596 2.61 23.05 25.83
C GLN A 596 2.84 21.60 25.40
N HIS A 597 3.47 21.41 24.25
CA HIS A 597 4.01 20.12 23.82
C HIS A 597 5.53 20.07 23.97
N SER A 598 6.09 18.87 23.99
CA SER A 598 7.56 18.71 24.06
C SER A 598 8.23 19.32 22.83
N MET A 599 9.47 19.77 22.97
CA MET A 599 10.15 20.56 21.92
C MET A 599 11.48 19.92 21.52
N SER A 600 11.77 19.94 20.21
CA SER A 600 13.04 19.58 19.59
C SER A 600 13.26 20.40 18.31
N PHE A 601 14.42 20.23 17.70
CA PHE A 601 14.73 20.71 16.36
C PHE A 601 15.47 19.61 15.57
N THR A 602 15.33 19.63 14.24
CA THR A 602 15.99 18.67 13.35
C THR A 602 17.50 18.84 13.42
N ASN A 603 18.22 17.73 13.57
CA ASN A 603 19.66 17.65 13.43
C ASN A 603 20.00 16.46 12.52
N TRP A 604 21.18 16.49 11.91
CA TRP A 604 21.73 15.41 11.09
C TRP A 604 23.20 15.23 11.47
N VAL A 605 23.67 13.99 11.36
CA VAL A 605 25.08 13.55 11.37
C VAL A 605 26.06 14.59 10.81
N THR A 606 25.76 15.23 9.67
CA THR A 606 26.55 16.30 9.03
C THR A 606 26.83 17.53 9.92
N THR A 607 25.98 17.80 10.89
CA THR A 607 26.08 18.94 11.84
C THR A 607 26.07 18.48 13.29
N ASP A 608 26.47 17.22 13.52
CA ASP A 608 26.44 16.63 14.85
C ASP A 608 27.51 17.22 15.79
N LEU A 609 27.54 16.67 17.00
CA LEU A 609 28.37 17.12 18.12
C LEU A 609 29.79 16.54 18.13
N LEU A 610 30.00 15.52 17.31
CA LEU A 610 31.22 14.74 17.29
C LEU A 610 32.17 15.37 16.26
N ASN A 611 33.43 14.98 16.34
CA ASN A 611 34.46 15.37 15.38
C ASN A 611 34.87 14.09 14.64
N HIS A 612 34.96 14.16 13.32
CA HIS A 612 35.10 12.99 12.45
C HIS A 612 36.37 13.08 11.59
N PRO A 613 37.56 12.74 12.12
CA PRO A 613 38.83 12.87 11.41
C PRO A 613 38.94 12.07 10.11
N ALA A 614 38.04 11.11 9.89
CA ALA A 614 37.97 10.31 8.67
C ALA A 614 37.09 10.93 7.57
N GLU A 615 36.33 12.00 7.85
CA GLU A 615 35.43 12.62 6.88
C GLU A 615 36.19 13.35 5.76
N PRO A 616 36.14 12.89 4.50
CA PRO A 616 36.83 13.54 3.39
C PRO A 616 36.17 14.86 2.94
N SER A 617 34.86 15.00 3.10
CA SER A 617 34.13 16.21 2.73
C SER A 617 34.19 17.23 3.85
N LYS A 618 34.93 18.33 3.62
CA LYS A 618 35.01 19.44 4.59
C LYS A 618 33.65 19.98 5.01
N LYS A 619 32.63 19.88 4.14
CA LYS A 619 31.27 20.35 4.43
C LYS A 619 30.57 19.47 5.49
N GLU A 620 30.86 18.17 5.49
CA GLU A 620 30.17 17.16 6.31
C GLU A 620 30.64 17.10 7.77
N ASP A 621 31.75 17.78 8.11
CA ASP A 621 32.27 17.92 9.48
C ASP A 621 32.70 19.38 9.73
N MET A 622 31.97 20.34 9.16
CA MET A 622 32.36 21.76 9.14
C MET A 622 31.96 22.54 10.39
N VAL A 623 30.80 22.23 10.95
CA VAL A 623 30.16 22.99 12.03
C VAL A 623 29.18 22.11 12.80
N SER A 624 29.17 22.26 14.12
CA SER A 624 28.27 21.53 14.99
C SER A 624 27.07 22.39 15.41
N ILE A 625 25.92 21.74 15.57
CA ILE A 625 24.74 22.30 16.25
C ILE A 625 24.47 21.45 17.48
N ASN A 626 24.59 22.05 18.68
CA ASN A 626 24.53 21.34 19.96
C ASN A 626 23.21 21.54 20.71
N PRO A 627 22.31 20.53 20.75
CA PRO A 627 21.08 20.61 21.51
C PRO A 627 21.28 20.83 23.01
N ASN A 628 22.40 20.35 23.58
CA ASN A 628 22.68 20.49 25.01
C ASN A 628 22.93 21.96 25.41
N HIS A 629 23.24 22.86 24.48
CA HIS A 629 23.40 24.28 24.79
C HIS A 629 22.07 24.97 25.09
N ILE A 630 20.93 24.41 24.68
CA ILE A 630 19.59 24.95 24.95
C ILE A 630 19.07 24.32 26.24
N LYS A 631 18.73 25.15 27.24
CA LYS A 631 18.20 24.70 28.53
C LYS A 631 16.76 25.17 28.72
N LYS A 632 15.92 24.22 29.14
CA LYS A 632 14.55 24.45 29.59
C LYS A 632 14.53 25.21 30.94
N LYS A 633 13.63 26.19 31.09
CA LYS A 633 13.31 26.85 32.37
C LYS A 633 12.13 26.18 33.07
N ASP A 634 12.00 26.38 34.38
CA ASP A 634 10.90 25.88 35.21
C ASP A 634 9.50 26.32 34.75
N THR A 635 9.43 27.39 33.98
CA THR A 635 8.21 27.92 33.37
C THR A 635 7.67 27.04 32.23
N PHE A 636 8.51 26.21 31.62
CA PHE A 636 8.11 25.27 30.57
C PHE A 636 7.84 23.90 31.21
N GLN A 637 6.62 23.39 31.07
CA GLN A 637 6.18 22.19 31.80
C GLN A 637 6.34 20.90 30.99
N ALA A 638 6.36 20.98 29.65
CA ALA A 638 6.56 19.84 28.76
C ALA A 638 8.04 19.43 28.64
N GLY A 639 8.32 18.35 27.90
CA GLY A 639 9.68 17.79 27.76
C GLY A 639 10.55 18.46 26.69
N MET A 640 11.84 18.18 26.72
CA MET A 640 12.80 18.55 25.69
C MET A 640 13.65 17.33 25.34
N PHE A 641 13.85 17.10 24.04
CA PHE A 641 14.60 15.96 23.51
C PHE A 641 15.44 16.41 22.31
N ALA A 642 16.44 15.62 21.93
CA ALA A 642 17.20 15.82 20.71
C ALA A 642 16.67 14.89 19.61
N SER A 643 16.68 15.34 18.35
CA SER A 643 16.27 14.54 17.20
C SER A 643 17.30 14.54 16.08
N TYR A 644 17.69 13.34 15.64
CA TYR A 644 18.69 13.15 14.59
C TYR A 644 18.15 12.30 13.44
N HIS A 645 18.44 12.70 12.21
CA HIS A 645 18.36 11.80 11.05
C HIS A 645 19.68 11.02 10.98
N ILE A 646 19.62 9.68 11.04
CA ILE A 646 20.82 8.83 11.08
C ILE A 646 20.63 7.64 10.13
N TYR A 647 21.38 7.67 9.04
CA TYR A 647 21.42 6.61 8.03
C TYR A 647 22.75 5.83 8.12
N PRO A 648 22.79 4.53 7.79
CA PRO A 648 23.98 3.70 8.03
C PRO A 648 25.10 3.87 7.01
N TYR A 649 24.88 4.64 5.94
CA TYR A 649 25.74 4.67 4.75
C TYR A 649 26.39 6.02 4.45
N TYR A 650 25.94 7.13 5.06
CA TYR A 650 26.40 8.49 4.78
C TYR A 650 26.26 9.38 6.03
N PRO A 651 27.20 10.30 6.33
CA PRO A 651 28.41 10.68 5.56
C PRO A 651 29.52 9.61 5.53
N ASP A 652 30.58 9.87 4.75
CA ASP A 652 31.64 8.91 4.46
C ASP A 652 32.41 8.46 5.71
N PHE A 653 32.54 9.32 6.73
CA PHE A 653 33.22 8.92 7.97
C PHE A 653 32.60 7.68 8.62
N LEU A 654 31.28 7.43 8.47
CA LEU A 654 30.62 6.23 9.00
C LEU A 654 31.24 4.95 8.41
N ASN A 655 31.78 5.01 7.20
CA ASN A 655 32.32 3.88 6.47
C ASN A 655 33.85 3.78 6.52
N TYR A 656 34.55 4.83 6.97
CA TYR A 656 36.01 4.87 7.00
C TYR A 656 36.60 5.08 8.39
N GLU A 657 35.84 5.58 9.37
CA GLU A 657 36.37 5.76 10.71
C GLU A 657 36.56 4.42 11.41
N LYS A 658 37.81 4.11 11.76
CA LYS A 658 38.20 2.79 12.27
C LYS A 658 37.43 2.37 13.53
N LYS A 659 37.04 3.31 14.40
CA LYS A 659 36.27 2.97 15.61
C LYS A 659 34.87 2.45 15.27
N TYR A 660 34.21 3.03 14.26
CA TYR A 660 32.89 2.58 13.81
C TYR A 660 32.99 1.32 12.96
N VAL A 661 33.86 1.29 11.97
CA VAL A 661 34.05 0.10 11.10
C VAL A 661 34.49 -1.12 11.93
N ASN A 662 35.24 -0.93 13.01
CA ASN A 662 35.63 -2.04 13.88
C ASN A 662 34.67 -2.35 15.02
N TYR A 663 33.63 -1.54 15.22
CA TYR A 663 32.65 -1.75 16.27
C TYR A 663 31.93 -3.10 16.07
N VAL A 664 31.75 -3.82 17.16
CA VAL A 664 31.05 -5.10 17.20
C VAL A 664 29.78 -4.88 18.01
N ASP A 665 28.63 -5.07 17.36
CA ASP A 665 27.32 -4.86 17.99
C ASP A 665 27.01 -5.89 19.08
N HIS A 666 25.91 -5.63 19.78
CA HIS A 666 25.33 -6.53 20.77
C HIS A 666 25.03 -7.96 20.26
N GLN A 667 25.07 -8.21 18.94
CA GLN A 667 24.89 -9.53 18.32
C GLN A 667 26.22 -10.17 17.87
N GLY A 668 27.36 -9.55 18.18
CA GLY A 668 28.68 -10.05 17.81
C GLY A 668 29.06 -9.80 16.35
N LYS A 669 28.36 -8.92 15.63
CA LYS A 669 28.62 -8.59 14.21
C LYS A 669 29.22 -7.20 14.06
N LYS A 670 30.00 -6.99 12.99
CA LYS A 670 30.50 -5.66 12.66
C LYS A 670 29.34 -4.72 12.31
N ASN A 671 29.32 -3.54 12.91
CA ASN A 671 28.20 -2.60 12.80
C ASN A 671 28.68 -1.16 13.01
N ASN A 672 28.96 -0.47 11.91
CA ASN A 672 29.37 0.93 11.97
C ASN A 672 28.26 1.87 12.46
N TYR A 673 27.01 1.55 12.14
CA TYR A 673 25.85 2.29 12.61
C TYR A 673 25.72 2.28 14.13
N GLU A 674 25.79 1.09 14.76
CA GLU A 674 25.73 0.99 16.23
C GLU A 674 26.96 1.63 16.90
N GLY A 675 28.14 1.55 16.28
CA GLY A 675 29.32 2.25 16.76
C GLY A 675 29.17 3.78 16.78
N TYR A 676 28.54 4.35 15.77
CA TYR A 676 28.20 5.78 15.77
C TYR A 676 27.18 6.12 16.87
N LEU A 677 26.10 5.33 16.96
CA LEU A 677 25.08 5.52 18.00
C LEU A 677 25.68 5.47 19.41
N HIS A 678 26.62 4.57 19.64
CA HIS A 678 27.31 4.41 20.91
C HIS A 678 28.04 5.68 21.36
N ASP A 679 28.73 6.37 20.45
CA ASP A 679 29.44 7.60 20.77
C ASP A 679 28.48 8.78 20.91
N MET A 680 27.48 8.85 20.03
CA MET A 680 26.55 9.98 19.99
C MET A 680 25.67 10.03 21.26
N ILE A 681 25.18 8.90 21.77
CA ILE A 681 24.35 8.90 22.98
C ILE A 681 25.12 9.36 24.24
N GLN A 682 26.44 9.17 24.28
CA GLN A 682 27.28 9.54 25.43
C GLN A 682 27.47 11.05 25.59
N VAL A 683 27.30 11.82 24.52
CA VAL A 683 27.48 13.28 24.53
C VAL A 683 26.17 14.03 24.77
N HIS A 684 25.06 13.34 25.04
CA HIS A 684 23.75 13.97 25.28
C HIS A 684 23.32 13.99 26.75
N GLU A 685 22.69 15.11 27.12
CA GLU A 685 22.10 15.33 28.46
C GLU A 685 20.56 15.14 28.48
N MET A 686 19.97 14.73 27.36
CA MET A 686 18.53 14.58 27.18
C MET A 686 18.21 13.35 26.32
N PRO A 687 16.95 12.86 26.31
CA PRO A 687 16.55 11.78 25.42
C PRO A 687 16.87 12.09 23.95
N VAL A 688 17.40 11.10 23.24
CA VAL A 688 17.69 11.21 21.81
C VAL A 688 16.73 10.35 21.02
N LEU A 689 15.96 10.97 20.14
CA LEU A 689 15.10 10.30 19.16
C LEU A 689 15.84 10.18 17.83
N VAL A 690 15.97 8.96 17.30
CA VAL A 690 16.38 8.80 15.91
C VAL A 690 15.17 9.10 15.03
N ALA A 691 15.08 10.34 14.58
CA ALA A 691 13.91 10.88 13.89
C ALA A 691 13.81 10.39 12.44
N GLU A 692 14.88 9.85 11.88
CA GLU A 692 14.88 9.08 10.63
C GLU A 692 15.95 7.99 10.66
N PHE A 693 15.58 6.80 10.21
CA PHE A 693 16.51 5.72 9.87
C PHE A 693 15.89 4.82 8.79
N GLY A 694 16.72 4.14 8.02
CA GLY A 694 16.28 3.08 7.10
C GLY A 694 17.16 2.94 5.87
N VAL A 695 16.84 1.96 5.03
CA VAL A 695 17.42 1.78 3.69
C VAL A 695 16.30 1.62 2.64
N PRO A 696 16.52 1.93 1.35
CA PRO A 696 15.51 1.76 0.32
C PRO A 696 15.48 0.34 -0.27
N ALA A 697 14.29 -0.16 -0.61
CA ALA A 697 14.08 -1.39 -1.38
C ALA A 697 14.11 -1.09 -2.89
N SER A 698 15.22 -0.56 -3.38
CA SER A 698 15.38 -0.09 -4.76
C SER A 698 16.27 -0.99 -5.60
N ARG A 699 16.09 -0.93 -6.94
CA ARG A 699 17.04 -1.54 -7.88
C ARG A 699 18.33 -0.73 -8.00
N GLY A 700 18.24 0.60 -8.00
CA GLY A 700 19.43 1.47 -8.02
C GLY A 700 20.20 1.47 -6.70
N LEU A 701 21.50 1.72 -6.79
CA LEU A 701 22.45 1.87 -5.68
C LEU A 701 23.06 3.27 -5.73
N THR A 702 23.09 3.97 -4.60
CA THR A 702 23.66 5.33 -4.51
C THR A 702 24.91 5.37 -3.64
N HIS A 703 24.95 4.62 -2.54
CA HIS A 703 26.09 4.59 -1.64
C HIS A 703 26.29 3.19 -1.07
N GLN A 704 27.54 2.75 -0.94
CA GLN A 704 27.88 1.49 -0.30
C GLN A 704 28.20 1.67 1.18
N ASN A 705 27.89 0.64 1.96
CA ASN A 705 28.26 0.47 3.35
C ASN A 705 29.15 -0.78 3.48
N PRO A 706 30.21 -0.77 4.32
CA PRO A 706 31.14 -1.91 4.46
C PRO A 706 30.52 -3.26 4.86
N PHE A 707 29.30 -3.25 5.39
CA PHE A 707 28.60 -4.43 5.92
C PHE A 707 27.25 -4.69 5.24
N GLY A 708 27.02 -4.11 4.05
CA GLY A 708 25.82 -4.34 3.24
C GLY A 708 24.58 -3.57 3.71
N LEU A 709 24.74 -2.52 4.53
CA LEU A 709 23.67 -1.58 4.89
C LEU A 709 23.56 -0.45 3.85
N ASP A 710 23.58 -0.83 2.57
CA ASP A 710 23.77 0.08 1.44
C ASP A 710 22.57 1.03 1.23
N GLN A 711 22.79 2.18 0.58
CA GLN A 711 21.73 3.06 0.12
C GLN A 711 21.16 2.55 -1.22
N GLY A 712 20.42 1.45 -1.14
CA GLY A 712 19.74 0.82 -2.28
C GLY A 712 20.32 -0.53 -2.67
N PHE A 713 19.81 -1.08 -3.78
CA PHE A 713 20.04 -2.45 -4.24
C PHE A 713 19.65 -3.54 -3.23
N HIS A 714 18.55 -3.29 -2.51
CA HIS A 714 17.94 -4.25 -1.58
C HIS A 714 16.58 -4.71 -2.11
N SER A 715 16.28 -5.99 -1.92
CA SER A 715 14.91 -6.49 -2.00
C SER A 715 14.05 -5.94 -0.85
N GLU A 716 12.73 -6.03 -0.97
CA GLU A 716 11.81 -5.63 0.12
C GLU A 716 12.08 -6.38 1.42
N LYS A 717 12.44 -7.65 1.32
CA LYS A 717 12.81 -8.47 2.47
C LYS A 717 14.12 -7.98 3.09
N GLU A 718 15.15 -7.72 2.29
CA GLU A 718 16.44 -7.21 2.76
C GLU A 718 16.29 -5.83 3.41
N GLN A 719 15.47 -4.94 2.84
CA GLN A 719 15.10 -3.67 3.47
C GLN A 719 14.51 -3.89 4.87
N GLY A 720 13.55 -4.81 5.01
CA GLY A 720 12.94 -5.12 6.30
C GLY A 720 13.94 -5.67 7.32
N ASP A 721 14.80 -6.61 6.90
CA ASP A 721 15.82 -7.21 7.76
C ASP A 721 16.85 -6.17 8.23
N ILE A 722 17.29 -5.28 7.33
CA ILE A 722 18.22 -4.18 7.65
C ILE A 722 17.54 -3.17 8.58
N ASN A 723 16.33 -2.70 8.26
CA ASN A 723 15.60 -1.74 9.09
C ASN A 723 15.34 -2.29 10.50
N ASN A 724 15.02 -3.58 10.63
CA ASN A 724 14.91 -4.24 11.94
C ASN A 724 16.26 -4.22 12.69
N ARG A 725 17.38 -4.52 12.03
CA ARG A 725 18.71 -4.44 12.63
C ARG A 725 19.04 -3.03 13.13
N LEU A 726 18.81 -2.01 12.30
CA LEU A 726 19.02 -0.60 12.67
C LEU A 726 18.17 -0.24 13.90
N PHE A 727 16.88 -0.61 13.89
CA PHE A 727 15.99 -0.35 15.02
C PHE A 727 16.43 -1.07 16.30
N GLN A 728 16.93 -2.30 16.19
CA GLN A 728 17.50 -3.02 17.33
C GLN A 728 18.72 -2.32 17.90
N SER A 729 19.64 -1.80 17.06
CA SER A 729 20.78 -0.99 17.50
C SER A 729 20.33 0.29 18.24
N ILE A 730 19.31 1.00 17.72
CA ILE A 730 18.73 2.19 18.36
C ILE A 730 18.20 1.84 19.77
N VAL A 731 17.40 0.78 19.88
CA VAL A 731 16.84 0.33 21.17
C VAL A 731 17.94 -0.16 22.11
N HIS A 732 18.97 -0.82 21.57
CA HIS A 732 20.08 -1.34 22.34
C HIS A 732 20.91 -0.22 22.99
N GLU A 733 21.30 0.81 22.22
CA GLU A 733 22.10 1.92 22.74
C GLU A 733 21.32 2.85 23.68
N GLY A 734 20.01 2.61 23.89
CA GLY A 734 19.21 3.32 24.90
C GLY A 734 18.64 4.65 24.42
N TYR A 735 18.47 4.81 23.11
CA TYR A 735 17.76 5.93 22.51
C TYR A 735 16.26 5.90 22.87
N ALA A 736 15.59 7.05 22.76
CA ALA A 736 14.17 7.20 23.03
C ALA A 736 13.28 6.38 22.07
N GLY A 737 13.84 5.95 20.93
CA GLY A 737 13.17 5.17 19.90
C GLY A 737 13.59 5.62 18.51
N GLY A 738 12.86 5.15 17.51
CA GLY A 738 13.16 5.40 16.10
C GLY A 738 11.91 5.59 15.25
N LEU A 739 12.05 6.43 14.22
CA LEU A 739 11.06 6.62 13.17
C LEU A 739 11.60 6.10 11.84
N VAL A 740 11.05 5.00 11.34
CA VAL A 740 11.51 4.43 10.07
C VAL A 740 11.13 5.37 8.92
N PHE A 741 12.09 5.67 8.05
CA PHE A 741 11.87 6.45 6.83
C PHE A 741 11.63 5.45 5.68
N THR A 742 10.42 5.35 5.14
CA THR A 742 9.19 6.13 5.43
C THR A 742 7.92 5.28 5.23
N TRP A 743 6.72 5.84 5.40
CA TRP A 743 5.48 5.09 5.24
C TRP A 743 5.27 4.63 3.79
N GLN A 744 5.23 5.55 2.82
CA GLN A 744 4.94 5.26 1.42
C GLN A 744 6.12 5.58 0.49
N ASP A 745 6.22 4.86 -0.63
CA ASP A 745 7.12 5.21 -1.74
C ASP A 745 6.76 6.57 -2.34
N GLU A 746 7.74 7.31 -2.85
CA GLU A 746 7.55 8.69 -3.33
C GLU A 746 8.20 8.90 -4.71
N TRP A 747 7.44 8.70 -5.79
CA TRP A 747 7.96 8.71 -7.17
C TRP A 747 8.54 10.05 -7.63
N PHE A 748 8.19 11.17 -6.99
CA PHE A 748 8.75 12.48 -7.35
C PHE A 748 10.21 12.64 -6.91
N LYS A 749 10.69 11.80 -5.98
CA LYS A 749 12.03 11.93 -5.41
C LYS A 749 13.11 11.68 -6.45
N ARG A 750 14.27 12.27 -6.17
CA ARG A 750 15.48 12.27 -7.00
C ARG A 750 16.70 11.97 -6.15
N THR A 751 17.74 11.45 -6.76
CA THR A 751 19.07 11.28 -6.13
C THR A 751 20.16 11.83 -7.04
N TRP A 752 21.31 12.20 -6.47
CA TRP A 752 22.36 12.92 -7.19
C TRP A 752 22.96 12.14 -8.37
N ASN A 753 22.96 10.80 -8.31
CA ASN A 753 23.55 9.95 -9.34
C ASN A 753 22.56 9.53 -10.45
N THR A 754 21.29 9.97 -10.39
CA THR A 754 20.27 9.71 -11.42
C THR A 754 19.48 10.94 -11.87
N MET A 755 19.47 12.04 -11.10
CA MET A 755 18.60 13.20 -11.33
C MET A 755 18.84 13.94 -12.65
N ASP A 756 20.00 13.77 -13.28
CA ASP A 756 20.34 14.36 -14.58
C ASP A 756 19.84 13.50 -15.76
N PHE A 757 19.33 12.29 -15.48
CA PHE A 757 18.94 11.30 -16.48
C PHE A 757 17.43 11.19 -16.69
N ASP A 758 16.62 11.93 -15.95
CA ASP A 758 15.16 11.98 -16.08
C ASP A 758 14.66 13.39 -16.42
N ASN A 759 13.35 13.50 -16.66
CA ASN A 759 12.69 14.80 -16.78
C ASN A 759 12.21 15.27 -15.38
N PRO A 760 12.76 16.38 -14.84
CA PRO A 760 12.43 16.83 -13.50
C PRO A 760 10.97 17.22 -13.32
N ASP A 761 10.30 17.68 -14.38
CA ASP A 761 8.91 18.12 -14.36
C ASP A 761 7.92 16.95 -14.45
N ARG A 762 8.42 15.72 -14.65
CA ARG A 762 7.60 14.53 -14.91
C ARG A 762 7.83 13.35 -13.98
N ARG A 763 8.73 13.47 -12.99
CA ARG A 763 9.05 12.40 -12.02
C ARG A 763 7.83 11.77 -11.33
N PRO A 764 6.78 12.50 -10.91
CA PRO A 764 5.64 11.87 -10.24
C PRO A 764 4.79 10.94 -11.11
N PHE A 765 4.93 11.00 -12.45
CA PHE A 765 4.03 10.33 -13.39
C PHE A 765 4.55 8.96 -13.85
N TRP A 766 5.67 8.49 -13.33
CA TRP A 766 6.22 7.16 -13.61
C TRP A 766 7.20 6.76 -12.50
N SER A 767 7.47 5.47 -12.33
CA SER A 767 8.38 4.99 -11.28
C SER A 767 9.76 4.74 -11.85
N ASN A 768 10.75 5.53 -11.42
CA ASN A 768 12.14 5.32 -11.78
C ASN A 768 12.83 4.44 -10.75
N VAL A 769 12.77 3.12 -10.95
CA VAL A 769 13.36 2.15 -10.00
C VAL A 769 14.89 2.20 -9.90
N GLN A 770 15.57 2.95 -10.77
CA GLN A 770 17.00 3.26 -10.64
C GLN A 770 17.26 4.37 -9.61
N THR A 771 16.26 5.18 -9.26
CA THR A 771 16.35 6.22 -8.24
C THR A 771 15.98 5.62 -6.89
N ASN A 772 16.98 5.34 -6.06
CA ASN A 772 16.82 4.74 -4.74
C ASN A 772 15.84 5.51 -3.83
N GLU A 773 15.87 6.85 -3.88
CA GLU A 773 15.05 7.73 -3.04
C GLU A 773 13.55 7.54 -3.24
N GLN A 774 13.11 6.97 -4.36
CA GLN A 774 11.68 6.70 -4.61
C GLN A 774 11.14 5.51 -3.81
N HIS A 775 12.00 4.65 -3.25
CA HIS A 775 11.63 3.31 -2.75
C HIS A 775 11.93 3.04 -1.27
N PHE A 776 11.93 4.07 -0.43
CA PHE A 776 12.07 3.93 1.04
C PHE A 776 10.80 3.44 1.76
N GLY A 777 9.63 3.55 1.13
CA GLY A 777 8.36 3.25 1.76
C GLY A 777 8.22 1.81 2.22
N LEU A 778 7.49 1.58 3.31
CA LEU A 778 6.94 0.28 3.69
C LEU A 778 5.68 -0.08 2.89
N LEU A 779 5.06 0.92 2.28
CA LEU A 779 3.96 0.82 1.32
C LEU A 779 4.46 1.19 -0.09
N ALA A 780 4.31 0.26 -1.03
CA ALA A 780 4.62 0.44 -2.43
C ALA A 780 3.42 1.02 -3.19
N PHE A 781 3.71 1.79 -4.22
CA PHE A 781 2.80 2.05 -5.33
C PHE A 781 3.24 1.20 -6.51
N GLU A 782 2.48 0.15 -6.81
CA GLU A 782 2.74 -0.77 -7.92
C GLU A 782 2.29 -0.18 -9.25
N PRO A 783 3.10 -0.27 -10.33
CA PRO A 783 2.71 0.21 -11.64
C PRO A 783 1.54 -0.62 -12.22
N GLY A 784 0.70 0.04 -13.02
CA GLY A 784 -0.46 -0.57 -13.66
C GLY A 784 -1.72 -0.59 -12.79
N ASN A 785 -2.72 -1.35 -13.22
CA ASN A 785 -3.98 -1.49 -12.51
C ASN A 785 -3.96 -2.74 -11.62
N ARG A 786 -4.58 -2.66 -10.43
CA ARG A 786 -4.75 -3.83 -9.55
C ARG A 786 -5.44 -4.96 -10.31
N GLY A 787 -4.89 -6.18 -10.21
CA GLY A 787 -5.37 -7.35 -10.94
C GLY A 787 -4.86 -7.48 -12.38
N HIS A 788 -4.27 -6.43 -12.94
CA HIS A 788 -3.72 -6.40 -14.31
C HIS A 788 -2.20 -6.13 -14.35
N ALA A 789 -1.56 -6.03 -13.18
CA ALA A 789 -0.12 -5.84 -13.06
C ALA A 789 0.64 -6.99 -13.75
N MET A 790 1.71 -6.64 -14.47
CA MET A 790 2.60 -7.62 -15.09
C MET A 790 3.58 -8.14 -14.02
N ASN A 791 3.66 -9.45 -13.84
CA ASN A 791 4.58 -10.06 -12.88
C ASN A 791 5.63 -10.88 -13.61
N THR A 792 6.91 -10.61 -13.37
CA THR A 792 8.00 -11.40 -13.95
C THR A 792 8.21 -12.70 -13.15
N ASP A 793 7.40 -13.72 -13.41
CA ASP A 793 7.36 -14.96 -12.59
C ASP A 793 7.41 -16.29 -13.37
N GLY A 794 7.56 -16.22 -14.70
CA GLY A 794 7.60 -17.37 -15.59
C GLY A 794 6.20 -17.93 -15.90
N ASN A 795 5.12 -17.24 -15.55
CA ASN A 795 3.74 -17.61 -15.82
C ASN A 795 3.08 -16.66 -16.83
N VAL A 796 2.42 -17.24 -17.82
CA VAL A 796 1.82 -16.49 -18.94
C VAL A 796 0.39 -16.00 -18.68
N ALA A 797 -0.09 -16.06 -17.45
CA ALA A 797 -1.49 -15.83 -17.10
C ALA A 797 -1.88 -14.35 -17.23
N ASP A 798 -1.04 -13.45 -16.74
CA ASP A 798 -1.17 -11.99 -16.85
C ASP A 798 -1.09 -11.52 -18.32
N TRP A 799 -0.18 -12.06 -19.14
CA TRP A 799 -0.11 -11.80 -20.59
C TRP A 799 -1.43 -12.11 -21.30
N LYS A 800 -2.09 -13.21 -20.90
CA LYS A 800 -3.40 -13.60 -21.44
C LYS A 800 -4.52 -12.73 -20.90
N MET A 801 -4.50 -12.43 -19.60
CA MET A 801 -5.50 -11.58 -18.95
C MET A 801 -5.51 -10.17 -19.54
N ASN A 802 -4.32 -9.66 -19.88
CA ASN A 802 -4.13 -8.36 -20.53
C ASN A 802 -4.28 -8.41 -22.07
N ASN A 803 -4.62 -9.57 -22.64
CA ASN A 803 -4.82 -9.74 -24.09
C ASN A 803 -3.63 -9.26 -24.94
N ILE A 804 -2.40 -9.50 -24.49
CA ILE A 804 -1.20 -9.06 -25.21
C ILE A 804 -0.96 -9.94 -26.44
N PRO A 805 -1.03 -9.39 -27.67
CA PRO A 805 -0.81 -10.17 -28.88
C PRO A 805 0.69 -10.47 -29.07
N PRO A 806 1.04 -11.53 -29.81
CA PRO A 806 2.41 -11.77 -30.22
C PRO A 806 2.98 -10.56 -30.98
N PHE A 807 4.13 -10.07 -30.51
CA PHE A 807 4.90 -9.04 -31.19
C PHE A 807 5.57 -9.61 -32.44
N TYR A 808 6.13 -10.81 -32.33
CA TYR A 808 6.59 -11.65 -33.44
C TYR A 808 6.15 -13.11 -33.24
N GLU A 809 5.93 -13.81 -34.35
CA GLU A 809 5.71 -15.26 -34.41
C GLU A 809 6.62 -15.84 -35.49
N SER A 810 7.31 -16.93 -35.17
CA SER A 810 8.11 -17.67 -36.13
C SER A 810 7.22 -18.67 -36.90
N ALA A 811 7.24 -18.55 -38.23
CA ALA A 811 6.64 -19.51 -39.13
C ALA A 811 7.53 -20.77 -39.29
N ASP A 812 8.84 -20.67 -39.06
CA ASP A 812 9.75 -21.82 -39.09
C ASP A 812 9.54 -22.72 -37.85
N SER A 813 9.09 -23.95 -38.08
CA SER A 813 8.87 -24.95 -37.04
C SER A 813 10.17 -25.40 -36.35
N ASP A 814 11.31 -25.23 -37.02
CA ASP A 814 12.62 -25.65 -36.53
C ASP A 814 13.34 -24.52 -35.77
N SER A 815 12.83 -23.28 -35.84
CA SER A 815 13.40 -22.13 -35.12
C SER A 815 13.37 -22.35 -33.61
N LEU A 816 14.49 -22.03 -32.93
CA LEU A 816 14.59 -22.09 -31.48
C LEU A 816 13.59 -21.15 -30.79
N LEU A 817 13.41 -19.94 -31.35
CA LEU A 817 12.43 -18.95 -30.89
C LEU A 817 11.09 -19.18 -31.60
N LYS A 818 10.03 -19.28 -30.80
CA LYS A 818 8.66 -19.43 -31.29
C LYS A 818 7.97 -18.07 -31.39
N ASN A 819 7.84 -17.37 -30.27
CA ASN A 819 7.11 -16.11 -30.16
C ASN A 819 7.88 -15.11 -29.32
N MET A 820 7.68 -13.83 -29.63
CA MET A 820 8.06 -12.72 -28.76
C MET A 820 6.82 -11.89 -28.45
N TYR A 821 6.65 -11.49 -27.20
CA TYR A 821 5.61 -10.56 -26.75
C TYR A 821 6.28 -9.35 -26.11
N VAL A 822 5.67 -8.17 -26.26
CA VAL A 822 6.15 -6.93 -25.66
C VAL A 822 4.97 -6.14 -25.14
N THR A 823 5.07 -5.65 -23.90
CA THR A 823 4.15 -4.68 -23.31
C THR A 823 4.94 -3.75 -22.37
N SER A 824 4.28 -2.81 -21.71
CA SER A 824 4.92 -1.89 -20.78
C SER A 824 3.92 -1.31 -19.79
N ASP A 825 4.46 -0.83 -18.68
CA ASP A 825 3.73 -0.11 -17.64
C ASP A 825 4.49 1.17 -17.25
N GLU A 826 4.06 1.78 -16.15
CA GLU A 826 4.58 3.03 -15.62
C GLU A 826 6.03 2.92 -15.07
N ALA A 827 6.66 1.74 -15.08
CA ALA A 827 8.03 1.54 -14.59
C ALA A 827 8.93 0.73 -15.55
N TYR A 828 8.35 -0.19 -16.32
CA TYR A 828 9.10 -1.18 -17.09
C TYR A 828 8.58 -1.37 -18.52
N VAL A 829 9.50 -1.78 -19.41
CA VAL A 829 9.18 -2.54 -20.62
C VAL A 829 9.24 -4.04 -20.27
N HIS A 830 8.16 -4.76 -20.55
CA HIS A 830 8.04 -6.20 -20.34
C HIS A 830 8.21 -6.95 -21.65
N ILE A 831 9.03 -8.00 -21.64
CA ILE A 831 9.31 -8.85 -22.79
C ILE A 831 9.14 -10.30 -22.38
N ARG A 832 8.45 -11.08 -23.21
CA ARG A 832 8.38 -12.53 -23.08
C ARG A 832 8.87 -13.19 -24.34
N LEU A 833 9.77 -14.16 -24.18
CA LEU A 833 10.28 -15.02 -25.23
C LEU A 833 9.78 -16.45 -24.99
N ASP A 834 9.08 -17.00 -25.97
CA ASP A 834 8.72 -18.42 -25.99
C ASP A 834 9.72 -19.17 -26.87
N HIS A 835 10.36 -20.18 -26.31
CA HIS A 835 11.25 -21.12 -26.99
C HIS A 835 10.51 -22.42 -27.32
N ARG A 836 10.85 -23.04 -28.46
CA ARG A 836 10.30 -24.36 -28.82
C ARG A 836 10.88 -25.48 -27.95
N LYS A 837 12.12 -25.32 -27.52
CA LYS A 837 12.85 -26.26 -26.66
C LYS A 837 13.15 -25.61 -25.30
N PRO A 838 13.27 -26.39 -24.22
CA PRO A 838 13.78 -25.90 -22.95
C PRO A 838 15.10 -25.15 -23.13
N VAL A 839 15.22 -23.99 -22.52
CA VAL A 839 16.43 -23.17 -22.59
C VAL A 839 17.55 -23.81 -21.76
N ASP A 840 18.70 -23.99 -22.40
CA ASP A 840 19.98 -24.25 -21.75
C ASP A 840 20.96 -23.12 -22.09
N TRP A 841 21.39 -22.35 -21.09
CA TRP A 841 22.28 -21.21 -21.29
C TRP A 841 23.73 -21.60 -21.58
N ASN A 842 24.12 -22.86 -21.40
CA ASN A 842 25.43 -23.34 -21.81
C ASN A 842 25.49 -23.54 -23.33
N GLU A 843 24.39 -24.02 -23.92
CA GLU A 843 24.29 -24.38 -25.34
C GLU A 843 23.62 -23.29 -26.19
N ASN A 844 22.76 -22.46 -25.57
CA ASN A 844 21.97 -21.46 -26.26
C ASN A 844 22.28 -20.07 -25.70
N LYS A 845 22.55 -19.12 -26.59
CA LYS A 845 22.73 -17.71 -26.25
C LYS A 845 21.63 -16.91 -26.91
N THR A 846 20.92 -16.10 -26.14
CA THR A 846 19.84 -15.26 -26.66
C THR A 846 20.17 -13.78 -26.45
N LEU A 847 19.93 -12.98 -27.48
CA LEU A 847 20.02 -11.53 -27.46
C LEU A 847 18.65 -10.91 -27.67
N VAL A 848 18.42 -9.77 -27.03
CA VAL A 848 17.38 -8.83 -27.44
C VAL A 848 18.06 -7.51 -27.80
N LEU A 849 17.80 -7.02 -29.00
CA LEU A 849 18.43 -5.85 -29.60
C LEU A 849 17.44 -4.69 -29.60
N PHE A 850 17.87 -3.51 -29.18
CA PHE A 850 17.04 -2.31 -29.08
C PHE A 850 17.63 -1.17 -29.90
N ASP A 851 16.80 -0.59 -30.75
CA ASP A 851 17.03 0.68 -31.46
C ASP A 851 16.01 1.69 -30.89
N THR A 852 16.52 2.64 -30.11
CA THR A 852 15.73 3.61 -29.34
C THR A 852 15.65 4.95 -30.06
N ILE A 853 16.76 5.43 -30.63
CA ILE A 853 16.83 6.72 -31.33
C ILE A 853 17.53 6.61 -32.68
N SER A 854 17.10 7.40 -33.65
CA SER A 854 17.63 7.33 -35.01
C SER A 854 18.99 8.02 -35.16
N GLY A 855 19.83 7.54 -36.08
CA GLY A 855 21.04 8.24 -36.52
C GLY A 855 22.30 7.94 -35.69
N GLN A 856 22.24 6.93 -34.83
CA GLN A 856 23.37 6.38 -34.06
C GLN A 856 23.19 4.87 -33.87
N GLY A 857 23.90 4.26 -32.92
CA GLY A 857 23.82 2.82 -32.65
C GLY A 857 24.83 2.00 -33.46
N GLN A 858 25.00 0.74 -33.04
CA GLN A 858 25.92 -0.21 -33.64
C GLN A 858 25.22 -1.01 -34.74
N LYS A 859 25.83 -1.12 -35.93
CA LYS A 859 25.32 -1.91 -37.06
C LYS A 859 25.95 -3.30 -37.17
N LYS A 860 27.02 -3.55 -36.41
CA LYS A 860 27.74 -4.82 -36.36
C LYS A 860 27.82 -5.26 -34.91
N ILE A 861 27.13 -6.36 -34.58
CA ILE A 861 27.07 -6.92 -33.23
C ILE A 861 28.01 -8.11 -33.18
N ASN A 862 29.12 -7.96 -32.47
CA ASN A 862 30.12 -9.00 -32.28
C ASN A 862 30.26 -9.28 -30.78
N LEU A 863 29.49 -10.25 -30.28
CA LEU A 863 29.50 -10.67 -28.88
C LEU A 863 29.99 -12.11 -28.78
N LYS A 864 30.72 -12.41 -27.70
CA LYS A 864 31.30 -13.74 -27.48
C LYS A 864 30.21 -14.81 -27.47
N GLY A 865 30.40 -15.86 -28.27
CA GLY A 865 29.48 -17.00 -28.34
C GLY A 865 28.29 -16.81 -29.28
N ILE A 866 28.26 -15.73 -30.05
CA ILE A 866 27.24 -15.48 -31.08
C ILE A 866 27.94 -15.09 -32.38
N PRO A 867 27.52 -15.62 -33.55
CA PRO A 867 28.05 -15.18 -34.84
C PRO A 867 27.94 -13.67 -35.03
N LEU A 868 28.81 -13.08 -35.86
CA LEU A 868 28.71 -11.66 -36.23
C LEU A 868 27.34 -11.39 -36.86
N ILE A 869 26.55 -10.54 -36.21
CA ILE A 869 25.24 -10.11 -36.71
C ILE A 869 25.39 -8.70 -37.30
N THR A 870 24.85 -8.52 -38.50
CA THR A 870 24.69 -7.20 -39.13
C THR A 870 23.26 -6.73 -38.99
N SER A 871 23.06 -5.42 -38.81
CA SER A 871 21.72 -4.83 -38.70
C SER A 871 21.60 -3.61 -39.62
N ASN A 872 20.45 -3.47 -40.25
CA ASN A 872 20.10 -2.24 -40.96
C ASN A 872 19.75 -1.10 -39.98
N ASN A 873 19.32 -1.47 -38.76
CA ASN A 873 19.06 -0.59 -37.64
C ASN A 873 20.35 -0.30 -36.86
N GLY A 874 20.42 0.87 -36.23
CA GLY A 874 21.47 1.19 -35.28
C GLY A 874 21.10 0.69 -33.90
N ILE A 875 21.85 -0.27 -33.35
CA ILE A 875 21.52 -0.89 -32.08
C ILE A 875 22.13 -0.06 -30.93
N ASP A 876 21.26 0.59 -30.16
CA ASP A 876 21.63 1.39 -29.00
C ASP A 876 21.84 0.51 -27.75
N PHE A 877 21.06 -0.57 -27.59
CA PHE A 877 21.20 -1.48 -26.46
C PHE A 877 21.14 -2.95 -26.87
N VAL A 878 21.87 -3.79 -26.14
CA VAL A 878 21.85 -5.24 -26.30
C VAL A 878 21.67 -5.92 -24.95
N LEU A 879 20.55 -6.61 -24.78
CA LEU A 879 20.35 -7.55 -23.69
C LEU A 879 20.97 -8.89 -24.06
N THR A 880 21.84 -9.39 -23.20
CA THR A 880 22.43 -10.73 -23.30
C THR A 880 21.78 -11.66 -22.28
N LEU A 881 21.26 -12.79 -22.75
CA LEU A 881 20.71 -13.87 -21.92
C LEU A 881 21.67 -15.05 -21.94
N ASN A 882 22.55 -15.06 -20.94
CA ASN A 882 23.67 -16.01 -20.82
C ASN A 882 23.62 -16.79 -19.48
N GLY A 883 22.46 -16.76 -18.82
CA GLY A 883 22.22 -17.40 -17.53
C GLY A 883 22.46 -16.49 -16.31
N PRO A 884 22.16 -17.00 -15.09
CA PRO A 884 21.96 -16.18 -13.89
C PRO A 884 23.09 -15.28 -13.44
N LYS A 885 24.34 -15.56 -13.83
CA LYS A 885 25.52 -14.78 -13.43
C LYS A 885 26.07 -13.87 -14.52
N GLN A 886 25.57 -13.99 -15.75
CA GLN A 886 26.18 -13.36 -16.93
C GLN A 886 25.19 -12.56 -17.77
N SER A 887 23.89 -12.66 -17.50
CA SER A 887 22.88 -11.86 -18.19
C SER A 887 22.95 -10.39 -17.82
N LYS A 888 22.93 -9.54 -18.84
CA LYS A 888 23.00 -8.09 -18.67
C LYS A 888 22.57 -7.32 -19.90
N LEU A 889 22.13 -6.09 -19.65
CA LEU A 889 21.91 -5.07 -20.65
C LEU A 889 23.18 -4.23 -20.84
N LEU A 890 23.57 -4.04 -22.09
CA LEU A 890 24.70 -3.23 -22.51
C LEU A 890 24.22 -2.06 -23.37
N VAL A 891 24.93 -0.94 -23.34
CA VAL A 891 24.64 0.27 -24.12
C VAL A 891 25.73 0.53 -25.16
N ASP A 892 25.37 1.08 -26.31
CA ASP A 892 26.32 1.61 -27.29
C ASP A 892 27.26 2.58 -26.58
N SER A 893 28.56 2.37 -26.69
CA SER A 893 29.57 3.26 -26.08
C SER A 893 29.44 4.74 -26.50
N TYR A 894 28.84 5.03 -27.66
CA TYR A 894 28.50 6.40 -28.07
C TYR A 894 27.30 6.98 -27.31
N TYR A 895 26.40 6.13 -26.81
CA TYR A 895 25.16 6.50 -26.12
C TYR A 895 25.20 6.23 -24.60
N ASP A 896 26.38 5.89 -24.07
CA ASP A 896 26.61 5.65 -22.65
C ASP A 896 26.62 6.99 -21.88
N SER A 897 25.51 7.30 -21.21
CA SER A 897 25.31 8.53 -20.44
C SER A 897 26.26 8.64 -19.24
N PHE A 898 26.51 7.52 -18.55
CA PHE A 898 27.48 7.46 -17.45
C PHE A 898 28.88 7.79 -17.95
N TYR A 899 29.34 7.11 -19.01
CA TYR A 899 30.66 7.37 -19.58
C TYR A 899 30.77 8.81 -20.10
N TYR A 900 29.75 9.31 -20.79
CA TYR A 900 29.74 10.70 -21.27
C TYR A 900 29.88 11.70 -20.11
N GLN A 901 29.10 11.52 -19.04
CA GLN A 901 29.17 12.40 -17.87
C GLN A 901 30.56 12.34 -17.23
N TYR A 902 30.98 11.16 -16.78
CA TYR A 902 32.14 11.03 -15.90
C TYR A 902 33.48 11.00 -16.65
N ALA A 903 33.54 10.52 -17.89
CA ALA A 903 34.79 10.54 -18.67
C ALA A 903 34.96 11.86 -19.42
N GLU A 904 33.90 12.33 -20.10
CA GLU A 904 34.00 13.47 -21.02
C GLU A 904 33.68 14.79 -20.36
N SER A 905 32.52 14.90 -19.68
CA SER A 905 32.04 16.17 -19.13
C SER A 905 32.83 16.60 -17.88
N VAL A 906 33.11 15.69 -16.95
CA VAL A 906 33.78 16.03 -15.68
C VAL A 906 35.16 15.40 -15.47
N ASN A 907 35.68 14.60 -16.43
CA ASN A 907 37.03 14.02 -16.42
C ASN A 907 37.41 13.23 -15.15
N MET A 908 36.45 12.51 -14.56
CA MET A 908 36.62 11.69 -13.36
C MET A 908 37.05 10.24 -13.66
N ILE A 909 36.85 9.75 -14.88
CA ILE A 909 37.31 8.43 -15.34
C ILE A 909 38.09 8.55 -16.67
N PRO A 910 38.92 7.54 -17.04
CA PRO A 910 39.74 7.62 -18.25
C PRO A 910 38.93 7.73 -19.56
N LYS A 911 39.41 8.58 -20.47
CA LYS A 911 38.81 8.74 -21.81
C LYS A 911 39.22 7.61 -22.76
N ALA A 912 38.23 7.09 -23.48
CA ALA A 912 38.35 6.15 -24.59
C ALA A 912 38.21 6.89 -25.95
N PRO A 913 39.21 6.82 -26.84
CA PRO A 913 39.22 7.59 -28.11
C PRO A 913 38.20 7.10 -29.15
N TYR A 914 37.54 5.96 -28.90
CA TYR A 914 36.51 5.42 -29.78
C TYR A 914 35.10 5.91 -29.40
N ALA A 915 34.87 6.33 -28.15
CA ALA A 915 33.53 6.55 -27.62
C ALA A 915 32.79 7.69 -28.34
N SER A 916 33.51 8.72 -28.80
CA SER A 916 32.95 9.83 -29.58
C SER A 916 32.64 9.50 -31.05
N LYS A 917 32.86 8.25 -31.48
CA LYS A 917 32.65 7.80 -32.87
C LYS A 917 31.44 6.87 -32.92
N LYS A 918 30.44 7.22 -33.72
CA LYS A 918 29.27 6.37 -33.99
C LYS A 918 29.70 5.05 -34.63
N ASN A 919 28.99 3.96 -34.32
CA ASN A 919 29.19 2.64 -34.92
C ASN A 919 30.65 2.14 -34.79
N ASN A 920 31.25 2.35 -33.63
CA ASN A 920 32.64 1.98 -33.30
C ASN A 920 32.84 0.48 -32.95
N GLY A 921 31.77 -0.32 -32.95
CA GLY A 921 31.77 -1.74 -32.63
C GLY A 921 31.87 -2.08 -31.13
N ARG A 922 31.64 -1.11 -30.23
CA ARG A 922 31.80 -1.29 -28.77
C ARG A 922 30.51 -0.99 -28.02
N PHE A 923 30.16 -1.92 -27.13
CA PHE A 923 29.15 -1.74 -26.10
C PHE A 923 29.83 -1.62 -24.73
N HIS A 924 29.27 -0.79 -23.86
CA HIS A 924 29.67 -0.64 -22.46
C HIS A 924 28.63 -1.28 -21.52
N PRO A 925 29.06 -1.78 -20.36
CA PRO A 925 28.16 -2.02 -19.23
C PRO A 925 27.50 -0.72 -18.77
N ILE A 926 26.21 -0.78 -18.47
CA ILE A 926 25.46 0.37 -17.91
C ILE A 926 25.82 0.50 -16.43
N ARG A 927 26.17 1.72 -15.99
CA ARG A 927 26.68 1.99 -14.65
C ARG A 927 26.00 3.17 -13.96
N LEU A 928 26.05 3.15 -12.63
CA LEU A 928 25.79 4.31 -11.76
C LEU A 928 27.05 4.69 -11.00
N ALA A 929 27.25 5.98 -10.76
CA ALA A 929 28.30 6.46 -9.86
C ALA A 929 27.86 6.27 -8.40
N LEU A 930 28.79 5.88 -7.55
CA LEU A 930 28.54 5.68 -6.12
C LEU A 930 29.28 6.69 -5.26
N ASN A 931 30.52 7.01 -5.62
CA ASN A 931 31.28 8.07 -4.96
C ASN A 931 32.38 8.59 -5.88
N LYS A 932 32.77 9.84 -5.69
CA LYS A 932 33.92 10.45 -6.37
C LYS A 932 35.22 9.92 -5.77
N ALA A 933 36.33 10.11 -6.48
CA ALA A 933 37.64 9.84 -5.90
C ALA A 933 37.86 10.79 -4.71
N MET A 934 38.38 10.26 -3.60
CA MET A 934 38.55 10.99 -2.35
C MET A 934 39.78 10.53 -1.59
N THR A 935 40.27 11.37 -0.69
CA THR A 935 41.39 11.05 0.21
C THR A 935 40.89 11.09 1.64
N ILE A 936 41.03 9.99 2.37
CA ILE A 936 40.61 9.89 3.77
C ILE A 936 41.61 10.67 4.64
N PRO A 937 41.21 11.76 5.33
CA PRO A 937 42.19 12.66 5.97
C PRO A 937 43.00 11.99 7.09
N SER A 938 42.37 11.15 7.91
CA SER A 938 43.03 10.48 9.04
C SER A 938 44.05 9.42 8.63
N THR A 939 43.96 8.83 7.44
CA THR A 939 44.86 7.76 6.97
C THR A 939 45.70 8.17 5.75
N ASN A 940 45.36 9.27 5.09
CA ASN A 940 45.89 9.70 3.80
C ASN A 940 45.73 8.63 2.70
N GLU A 941 44.75 7.75 2.85
CA GLU A 941 44.41 6.71 1.88
C GLU A 941 43.60 7.31 0.72
N ASN A 942 43.98 6.98 -0.51
CA ASN A 942 43.26 7.43 -1.71
C ASN A 942 42.25 6.37 -2.13
N ILE A 943 40.97 6.72 -2.02
CA ILE A 943 39.85 5.90 -2.51
C ILE A 943 39.56 6.33 -3.95
N PRO A 944 39.62 5.41 -4.93
CA PRO A 944 39.33 5.73 -6.32
C PRO A 944 37.83 6.01 -6.51
N PHE A 945 37.47 6.57 -7.68
CA PHE A 945 36.08 6.71 -8.11
C PHE A 945 35.35 5.36 -8.02
N GLN A 946 34.15 5.36 -7.43
CA GLN A 946 33.35 4.16 -7.20
C GLN A 946 32.15 4.15 -8.15
N GLU A 947 31.92 3.00 -8.77
CA GLU A 947 30.85 2.77 -9.75
C GLU A 947 30.23 1.38 -9.57
N TYR A 948 28.99 1.22 -10.03
CA TYR A 948 28.23 -0.02 -9.94
C TYR A 948 27.59 -0.38 -11.29
N GLU A 949 27.75 -1.63 -11.75
CA GLU A 949 27.13 -2.15 -12.98
C GLU A 949 25.63 -2.43 -12.77
N THR A 950 24.80 -1.41 -12.97
CA THR A 950 23.33 -1.54 -12.88
C THR A 950 22.69 -2.27 -14.07
N GLY A 951 23.45 -2.46 -15.16
CA GLY A 951 23.02 -3.26 -16.31
C GLY A 951 22.93 -4.77 -16.04
N ALA A 952 23.48 -5.27 -14.93
CA ALA A 952 23.41 -6.69 -14.55
C ALA A 952 21.98 -7.08 -14.15
N LEU A 953 21.47 -8.19 -14.67
CA LEU A 953 20.09 -8.62 -14.47
C LEU A 953 19.97 -9.81 -13.52
N LYS A 954 19.03 -9.73 -12.58
CA LYS A 954 18.80 -10.76 -11.55
C LYS A 954 17.73 -11.75 -12.00
N TYR A 955 17.98 -13.04 -11.79
CA TYR A 955 16.97 -14.08 -12.01
C TYR A 955 16.22 -14.37 -10.71
N GLY A 956 14.93 -14.63 -10.80
CA GLY A 956 14.12 -14.93 -9.63
C GLY A 956 12.63 -15.00 -9.94
N ASN A 957 11.83 -14.61 -8.95
CA ASN A 957 10.39 -14.54 -9.04
C ASN A 957 9.94 -13.14 -8.58
N GLY A 958 9.45 -12.34 -9.52
CA GLY A 958 8.97 -10.98 -9.26
C GLY A 958 7.51 -10.89 -8.81
N ASN A 959 6.82 -12.02 -8.55
CA ASN A 959 5.43 -12.02 -8.10
C ASN A 959 5.34 -11.92 -6.56
N PRO A 960 4.76 -10.84 -5.99
CA PRO A 960 4.64 -10.65 -4.54
C PRO A 960 3.84 -11.73 -3.80
N ASP A 961 3.00 -12.50 -4.49
CA ASP A 961 2.23 -13.60 -3.89
C ASP A 961 3.02 -14.92 -3.81
N SER A 962 4.26 -14.93 -4.29
CA SER A 962 5.13 -16.11 -4.26
C SER A 962 5.94 -16.22 -2.97
N LYS A 963 6.27 -17.46 -2.59
CA LYS A 963 7.11 -17.72 -1.39
C LYS A 963 8.59 -17.41 -1.62
N ASP A 964 9.02 -17.39 -2.88
CA ASP A 964 10.37 -17.06 -3.34
C ASP A 964 10.41 -15.68 -4.00
N TYR A 965 9.49 -14.79 -3.62
CA TYR A 965 9.43 -13.42 -4.12
C TYR A 965 10.76 -12.68 -3.87
N ASP A 966 11.22 -12.00 -4.91
CA ASP A 966 12.36 -11.11 -4.87
C ASP A 966 12.06 -9.89 -5.76
N SER A 967 11.86 -8.74 -5.11
CA SER A 967 11.53 -7.48 -5.78
C SER A 967 12.61 -6.98 -6.74
N LEU A 968 13.83 -7.51 -6.67
CA LEU A 968 14.93 -7.19 -7.60
C LEU A 968 14.98 -8.08 -8.85
N THR A 969 14.07 -9.06 -8.99
CA THR A 969 14.02 -9.97 -10.14
C THR A 969 13.86 -9.20 -11.44
N ASP A 970 14.73 -9.34 -12.43
CA ASP A 970 14.52 -8.80 -13.78
C ASP A 970 14.10 -9.87 -14.78
N ILE A 971 14.49 -11.13 -14.53
CA ILE A 971 14.27 -12.26 -15.42
C ILE A 971 13.65 -13.41 -14.65
N SER A 972 12.59 -14.02 -15.21
CA SER A 972 12.04 -15.28 -14.71
C SER A 972 11.89 -16.30 -15.82
N ILE A 973 12.00 -17.58 -15.45
CA ILE A 973 11.92 -18.70 -16.39
C ILE A 973 10.80 -19.63 -15.94
N SER A 974 9.93 -20.00 -16.87
CA SER A 974 8.87 -20.96 -16.61
C SER A 974 9.40 -22.33 -16.15
N LYS A 975 8.57 -23.11 -15.46
CA LYS A 975 8.97 -24.43 -14.93
C LYS A 975 9.47 -25.42 -16.00
N ASN A 976 8.91 -25.36 -17.20
CA ASN A 976 9.35 -26.18 -18.34
C ASN A 976 10.53 -25.56 -19.10
N LYS A 977 11.06 -24.43 -18.64
CA LYS A 977 12.15 -23.65 -19.24
C LYS A 977 11.92 -23.21 -20.69
N GLN A 978 10.66 -23.15 -21.13
CA GLN A 978 10.32 -22.76 -22.51
C GLN A 978 9.86 -21.31 -22.61
N THR A 979 9.62 -20.62 -21.49
CA THR A 979 9.24 -19.22 -21.49
C THR A 979 10.21 -18.45 -20.61
N VAL A 980 10.76 -17.37 -21.16
CA VAL A 980 11.62 -16.42 -20.45
C VAL A 980 10.88 -15.09 -20.41
N GLU A 981 10.61 -14.60 -19.22
CA GLU A 981 10.03 -13.28 -18.98
C GLU A 981 11.09 -12.33 -18.47
N ILE A 982 11.02 -11.09 -18.93
CA ILE A 982 12.03 -10.07 -18.72
C ILE A 982 11.29 -8.76 -18.46
N ARG A 983 11.67 -8.02 -17.42
CA ARG A 983 11.30 -6.62 -17.24
C ARG A 983 12.53 -5.74 -17.29
N ILE A 984 12.45 -4.62 -18.00
CA ILE A 984 13.55 -3.67 -18.18
C ILE A 984 13.07 -2.29 -17.72
N PRO A 985 13.66 -1.69 -16.67
CA PRO A 985 13.37 -0.32 -16.27
C PRO A 985 13.56 0.65 -17.43
N TRP A 986 12.63 1.61 -17.60
CA TRP A 986 12.73 2.65 -18.63
C TRP A 986 14.07 3.40 -18.61
N ALA A 987 14.56 3.73 -17.41
CA ALA A 987 15.83 4.43 -17.21
C ALA A 987 17.06 3.65 -17.73
N LEU A 988 17.02 2.32 -17.79
CA LEU A 988 18.13 1.53 -18.37
C LEU A 988 18.20 1.63 -19.90
N LEU A 989 17.14 2.14 -20.55
CA LEU A 989 17.07 2.37 -22.00
C LEU A 989 17.24 3.85 -22.36
N ASN A 990 17.80 4.66 -21.45
CA ASN A 990 17.93 6.12 -21.58
C ASN A 990 16.59 6.84 -21.87
N ILE A 991 15.47 6.27 -21.41
CA ILE A 991 14.16 6.94 -21.45
C ILE A 991 14.06 7.85 -20.24
N LYS A 992 13.93 9.17 -20.51
CA LYS A 992 13.86 10.22 -19.48
C LYS A 992 12.46 10.38 -18.90
N ASP A 993 11.45 10.17 -19.75
CA ASP A 993 10.04 10.16 -19.36
C ASP A 993 9.24 9.28 -20.32
N PRO A 994 8.82 8.08 -19.89
CA PRO A 994 8.00 7.21 -20.72
C PRO A 994 6.59 7.78 -20.95
N SER A 995 6.09 8.64 -20.07
CA SER A 995 4.74 9.23 -20.19
C SER A 995 4.58 10.15 -21.39
N LEU A 996 5.66 10.83 -21.79
CA LEU A 996 5.73 11.73 -22.95
C LEU A 996 6.50 11.13 -24.14
N LYS A 997 6.97 9.87 -24.01
CA LYS A 997 7.89 9.20 -24.95
C LYS A 997 9.18 9.99 -25.18
N GLU A 998 9.76 10.50 -24.10
CA GLU A 998 10.99 11.27 -24.12
C GLU A 998 12.20 10.38 -23.81
N ALA A 999 13.15 10.34 -24.74
CA ALA A 999 14.45 9.67 -24.58
C ALA A 999 15.58 10.69 -24.56
N MET A 1000 16.76 10.29 -24.08
CA MET A 1000 17.97 11.10 -24.28
C MET A 1000 18.28 11.24 -25.78
N GLY A 1001 18.72 12.42 -26.21
CA GLY A 1001 19.15 12.65 -27.59
C GLY A 1001 20.64 12.34 -27.84
N ASP A 1002 21.23 12.95 -28.87
CA ASP A 1002 22.66 12.73 -29.20
C ASP A 1002 23.57 13.43 -28.17
N LEU A 1003 24.12 12.64 -27.24
CA LEU A 1003 24.93 13.12 -26.12
C LEU A 1003 26.15 13.94 -26.56
N TRP A 1004 26.81 13.55 -27.65
CA TRP A 1004 28.04 14.21 -28.12
C TRP A 1004 27.78 15.49 -28.91
N LYS A 1005 26.51 15.76 -29.24
CA LYS A 1005 26.09 16.98 -29.91
C LYS A 1005 25.55 18.01 -28.92
N ASP A 1006 24.61 17.60 -28.07
CA ASP A 1006 23.81 18.51 -27.25
C ASP A 1006 24.00 18.26 -25.72
N GLY A 1007 24.87 17.33 -25.33
CA GLY A 1007 25.20 17.03 -23.92
C GLY A 1007 24.18 16.16 -23.18
N LEU A 1008 24.32 16.04 -21.86
CA LEU A 1008 23.41 15.26 -21.00
C LEU A 1008 21.97 15.79 -20.99
N GLY A 1009 21.81 17.09 -21.21
CA GLY A 1009 20.51 17.73 -21.35
C GLY A 1009 19.80 17.41 -22.68
N SER A 1010 20.43 16.66 -23.59
CA SER A 1010 19.86 16.30 -24.89
C SER A 1010 18.61 15.44 -24.72
N THR A 1011 17.52 15.83 -25.37
CA THR A 1011 16.24 15.09 -25.34
C THR A 1011 15.68 14.92 -26.75
N THR A 1012 14.94 13.83 -26.95
CA THR A 1012 14.23 13.58 -28.21
C THR A 1012 12.94 12.82 -27.97
N LYS A 1013 11.89 13.19 -28.70
CA LYS A 1013 10.62 12.47 -28.66
C LYS A 1013 10.66 11.27 -29.61
N ILE A 1014 10.34 10.09 -29.12
CA ILE A 1014 10.40 8.84 -29.90
C ILE A 1014 9.00 8.33 -30.25
N ALA A 1015 8.87 7.72 -31.42
CA ALA A 1015 7.63 7.03 -31.80
C ALA A 1015 7.43 5.69 -31.07
N GLY A 1016 8.49 5.18 -30.43
CA GLY A 1016 8.56 3.87 -29.79
C GLY A 1016 9.89 3.17 -30.06
N ILE A 1017 10.11 2.01 -29.45
CA ILE A 1017 11.39 1.28 -29.48
C ILE A 1017 11.33 0.20 -30.55
N LYS A 1018 12.35 0.12 -31.41
CA LYS A 1018 12.48 -0.95 -32.38
C LYS A 1018 13.21 -2.13 -31.72
N ILE A 1019 12.62 -3.33 -31.80
CA ILE A 1019 13.11 -4.50 -31.04
C ILE A 1019 13.26 -5.72 -31.95
N ALA A 1020 14.34 -6.47 -31.77
CA ALA A 1020 14.55 -7.78 -32.36
C ALA A 1020 15.10 -8.77 -31.33
N ALA A 1021 14.91 -10.07 -31.56
CA ALA A 1021 15.50 -11.13 -30.76
C ALA A 1021 16.34 -12.06 -31.64
N VAL A 1022 17.47 -12.52 -31.10
CA VAL A 1022 18.34 -13.48 -31.77
C VAL A 1022 18.70 -14.57 -30.80
N ALA A 1023 18.42 -15.83 -31.12
CA ALA A 1023 18.91 -16.96 -30.35
C ALA A 1023 19.81 -17.83 -31.23
N ALA A 1024 21.01 -18.16 -30.75
CA ALA A 1024 21.93 -19.05 -31.44
C ALA A 1024 22.20 -20.28 -30.57
N ASP A 1025 22.27 -21.45 -31.22
CA ASP A 1025 22.78 -22.69 -30.65
C ASP A 1025 24.30 -22.81 -30.85
N ASP A 1026 24.92 -23.83 -30.25
CA ASP A 1026 26.34 -24.13 -30.40
C ASP A 1026 26.78 -24.41 -31.86
N GLU A 1027 25.84 -24.79 -32.74
CA GLU A 1027 26.08 -24.98 -34.17
C GLU A 1027 26.09 -23.67 -34.97
N GLY A 1028 25.69 -22.54 -34.35
CA GLY A 1028 25.80 -21.20 -34.88
C GLY A 1028 24.71 -20.79 -35.87
N LEU A 1029 23.56 -21.48 -35.90
CA LEU A 1029 22.41 -21.10 -36.72
C LEU A 1029 21.48 -20.15 -35.93
N PRO A 1030 21.43 -18.83 -36.24
CA PRO A 1030 20.63 -17.90 -35.47
C PRO A 1030 19.15 -18.01 -35.82
N ALA A 1031 18.30 -18.35 -34.84
CA ALA A 1031 16.88 -18.05 -34.85
C ALA A 1031 16.68 -16.55 -34.61
N ILE A 1032 16.15 -15.82 -35.60
CA ILE A 1032 16.01 -14.36 -35.57
C ILE A 1032 14.52 -14.01 -35.64
N LEU A 1033 14.09 -13.10 -34.77
CA LEU A 1033 12.79 -12.43 -34.82
C LEU A 1033 13.04 -10.92 -35.02
N PRO A 1034 12.66 -10.31 -36.17
CA PRO A 1034 11.86 -10.88 -37.27
C PRO A 1034 12.62 -11.93 -38.10
N GLU A 1035 11.87 -12.86 -38.71
CA GLU A 1035 12.47 -13.93 -39.51
C GLU A 1035 13.25 -13.39 -40.72
N ASN A 1036 14.48 -13.87 -40.85
CA ASN A 1036 15.33 -13.65 -42.01
C ASN A 1036 15.31 -14.86 -42.95
N LYS A 1037 15.78 -14.68 -44.18
CA LYS A 1037 16.07 -15.82 -45.07
C LYS A 1037 17.16 -16.70 -44.43
N LYS A 1038 16.97 -18.03 -44.43
CA LYS A 1038 17.93 -19.01 -43.89
C LYS A 1038 19.35 -18.72 -44.40
N GLY A 1039 20.31 -18.59 -43.47
CA GLY A 1039 21.72 -18.30 -43.76
C GLY A 1039 22.11 -16.83 -43.85
N GLN A 1040 21.18 -15.87 -43.66
CA GLN A 1040 21.50 -14.44 -43.60
C GLN A 1040 21.69 -13.95 -42.16
N PHE A 1041 22.88 -13.41 -41.88
CA PHE A 1041 23.23 -12.77 -40.61
C PHE A 1041 22.86 -11.28 -40.54
N THR A 1042 22.24 -10.73 -41.59
CA THR A 1042 21.74 -9.34 -41.62
C THR A 1042 20.27 -9.29 -41.21
N ILE A 1043 19.95 -8.69 -40.08
CA ILE A 1043 18.57 -8.50 -39.62
C ILE A 1043 17.88 -7.42 -40.47
N SER A 1044 16.70 -7.74 -40.98
CA SER A 1044 15.81 -6.80 -41.68
C SER A 1044 15.30 -5.69 -40.76
N GLU A 1045 14.39 -4.83 -41.24
CA GLU A 1045 13.85 -3.76 -40.39
C GLU A 1045 13.08 -4.32 -39.18
N PHE A 1046 13.42 -3.81 -38.00
CA PHE A 1046 12.80 -4.20 -36.73
C PHE A 1046 11.38 -3.62 -36.66
N LYS A 1047 10.41 -4.42 -36.18
CA LYS A 1047 9.11 -3.93 -35.73
C LYS A 1047 9.29 -2.98 -34.55
N ARG A 1048 8.43 -1.96 -34.51
CA ARG A 1048 8.41 -0.95 -33.45
C ARG A 1048 7.36 -1.32 -32.40
N TYR A 1049 7.78 -1.39 -31.15
CA TYR A 1049 6.89 -1.37 -29.99
C TYR A 1049 6.54 0.08 -29.67
N THR A 1050 5.25 0.37 -29.50
CA THR A 1050 4.76 1.71 -29.12
C THR A 1050 3.67 1.55 -28.05
N TRP A 1051 3.53 2.56 -27.21
CA TRP A 1051 2.56 2.63 -26.13
C TRP A 1051 1.79 3.96 -26.20
N ASN A 1052 0.79 4.17 -25.35
CA ASN A 1052 0.07 5.44 -25.29
C ASN A 1052 0.80 6.41 -24.35
N GLU A 1053 0.85 7.69 -24.72
CA GLU A 1053 1.24 8.74 -23.77
C GLU A 1053 0.21 8.82 -22.63
N TRP A 1054 0.63 9.27 -21.45
CA TRP A 1054 -0.26 9.45 -20.31
C TRP A 1054 0.04 10.71 -19.53
N GLU A 1055 -1.00 11.35 -19.02
CA GLU A 1055 -0.89 12.46 -18.07
C GLU A 1055 -1.05 12.00 -16.62
N GLN A 1056 -1.62 10.81 -16.41
CA GLN A 1056 -1.75 10.18 -15.10
C GLN A 1056 -1.31 8.72 -15.21
N ALA A 1057 -0.28 8.37 -14.44
CA ALA A 1057 0.15 7.00 -14.24
C ALA A 1057 -0.94 6.18 -13.57
N ARG A 1058 -1.08 4.92 -13.99
CA ARG A 1058 -1.88 3.93 -13.26
C ARG A 1058 -1.01 3.30 -12.19
N TYR A 1059 -1.58 3.15 -11.01
CA TYR A 1059 -0.93 2.47 -9.90
C TYR A 1059 -1.95 1.90 -8.91
N PHE A 1060 -1.49 1.02 -8.02
CA PHE A 1060 -2.23 0.60 -6.84
C PHE A 1060 -1.31 0.37 -5.64
N GLU A 1061 -1.86 0.38 -4.43
CA GLU A 1061 -1.08 0.24 -3.20
C GLU A 1061 -0.88 -1.23 -2.78
N ARG A 1062 0.32 -1.54 -2.27
CA ARG A 1062 0.65 -2.83 -1.65
C ARG A 1062 1.57 -2.61 -0.44
N LEU A 1063 1.33 -3.34 0.65
CA LEU A 1063 2.28 -3.41 1.77
C LEU A 1063 3.44 -4.34 1.39
N LYS A 1064 4.67 -3.86 1.59
CA LYS A 1064 5.90 -4.59 1.27
C LYS A 1064 6.22 -5.67 2.31
N ASP A 1065 7.12 -6.60 1.98
CA ASP A 1065 7.63 -7.57 2.97
C ASP A 1065 8.27 -6.86 4.19
N SER A 1066 8.91 -5.71 3.98
CA SER A 1066 9.48 -4.87 5.03
C SER A 1066 8.45 -4.41 6.06
N TYR A 1067 7.20 -4.16 5.67
CA TYR A 1067 6.11 -3.82 6.59
C TYR A 1067 5.89 -4.92 7.63
N TYR A 1068 5.83 -6.19 7.18
CA TYR A 1068 5.55 -7.31 8.08
C TYR A 1068 6.73 -7.60 9.01
N ILE A 1069 7.96 -7.44 8.53
CA ILE A 1069 9.17 -7.57 9.35
C ILE A 1069 9.21 -6.47 10.43
N MET A 1070 8.91 -5.22 10.06
CA MET A 1070 8.84 -4.11 11.01
C MET A 1070 7.67 -4.26 11.99
N LYS A 1071 6.53 -4.81 11.56
CA LYS A 1071 5.40 -5.14 12.43
C LYS A 1071 5.81 -6.07 13.57
N ASP A 1072 6.60 -7.09 13.26
CA ASP A 1072 7.13 -8.03 14.25
C ASP A 1072 8.22 -7.39 15.13
N ALA A 1073 9.11 -6.59 14.55
CA ALA A 1073 10.13 -5.83 15.30
C ALA A 1073 9.47 -4.93 16.36
N TYR A 1074 8.44 -4.16 15.96
CA TYR A 1074 7.72 -3.26 16.85
C TYR A 1074 6.86 -3.98 17.88
N LYS A 1075 6.32 -5.15 17.55
CA LYS A 1075 5.60 -5.98 18.52
C LYS A 1075 6.48 -6.43 19.68
N ASN A 1076 7.73 -6.77 19.39
CA ASN A 1076 8.66 -7.38 20.35
C ASN A 1076 9.55 -6.37 21.09
N ALA A 1077 9.60 -5.11 20.65
CA ALA A 1077 10.39 -4.07 21.29
C ALA A 1077 9.70 -3.39 22.48
N SER A 1078 10.44 -3.23 23.58
CA SER A 1078 10.04 -2.52 24.80
C SER A 1078 11.16 -1.62 25.30
N VAL A 1079 10.82 -0.70 26.21
CA VAL A 1079 11.83 0.03 27.00
C VAL A 1079 12.71 -0.95 27.79
N LYS A 1080 14.00 -0.62 27.95
CA LYS A 1080 14.85 -1.31 28.93
C LYS A 1080 14.43 -0.84 30.33
N GLU A 1081 14.02 -1.77 31.18
CA GLU A 1081 13.86 -1.48 32.62
C GLU A 1081 15.26 -1.31 33.20
N GLU A 1082 15.49 -0.21 33.95
CA GLU A 1082 16.76 0.08 34.62
C GLU A 1082 16.93 -0.69 35.93
#